data_AF-A0A9D5S4J2-F1
#
_entry.id   AF-A0A9D5S4J2-F1
#
_cell.length_a   1.000
_cell.length_b   1.000
_cell.length_c   1.000
_cell.angle_alpha   90.00
_cell.angle_beta   90.00
_cell.angle_gamma   90.00
#
_symmetry.space_group_name_H-M   'P 1'
#
loop_
_entity.id
_entity.type
_entity.pdbx_description
1 polymer ?
#
loop_
_entity_poly.entity_id
_entity_poly.type
_entity_poly.pdbx_seq_one_letter_code
_entity_poly.pdbx_strand_id
1 'polypeptide(L)'
;MKSLHRILFALFLAVSAISGCTDPIEEIPAKISLNKTLMSSLPVGSQQQLEAVVKPEGTDITVVWESDDEAVASVDADGIVTGVSVGTAVITASAGDASAECKVTVVALKPTAISLSPAKLQMKPGDTRELAVAFTPAEAVAEDLVWETSDASVAAVKDGVVTAAGEGEATITVKCNGGNLAAVCRVNVAEDYVPVYVKAMQLTPAEMSLQTGEKKTIEVTYLPADAEEVTDLVWETSDADIAKVENGVVEAVKAGNAVITAKCMGGNVTATCRVQVSDKQEPGPGEDGLLAVAINAAGGKTDIQVGMELQLEFTCTPSTVVPSSVIWSVDGDTYASIDSNGLLKGKYAEKDSASGDWKSVVVTVKADGKEASLVVRVIPRQADEIRVDVPENNRLKVGSGWTFNPVIYPEGLGFSVIAICNPYSVLEGVCYTQPATPGRYSYTFTLSGHENLVDEYNVKTYVDIDVEPYWVETVVLPSTYEMEAGSTAMIIPEFTSDVEGHQPSYKDLAWSSSDNEVATVNEKTGEITALKAGSVEITATTSHEWSVPSGTAHKSATCVVTVKEPALALNIGDYYYSDGTWSSELDESKTVIGIVFSKANAVSSDSHLAADYPGCTHGLVISTEEYLTACAAGRSWSWADLGQWCSDNGYGQYYDLDKPVGYSNTEGFEAANAAAVQSYGYTIDFTMFNSSSVLKSHRDSVASPSSASCWYIPSYKEMAMLYENVTLVNERLEAVGGDVVSVKRAFYDDISYQYWCSTFDLSNKVIRAFSMLNGDWHGSKTEGTQLGCRIVLAF
;
A
#
# COMPACT_ATOMS: atom_id res chain seq x y z
N MET A 1 53.36 82.84 -4.52
CA MET A 1 51.95 83.25 -4.76
C MET A 1 51.54 82.61 -6.06
N LYS A 2 50.85 81.48 -5.94
CA LYS A 2 49.39 81.43 -6.09
C LYS A 2 49.08 81.20 -7.58
N SER A 3 48.90 79.95 -7.97
CA SER A 3 47.65 79.21 -7.77
C SER A 3 46.57 79.69 -8.72
N LEU A 4 45.85 78.70 -9.24
CA LEU A 4 44.40 78.76 -9.36
C LEU A 4 43.94 79.82 -10.39
N HIS A 5 43.63 79.49 -11.64
CA HIS A 5 42.78 78.37 -12.05
C HIS A 5 43.09 77.99 -13.52
N ARG A 6 43.85 76.94 -13.84
CA ARG A 6 43.34 75.56 -14.01
C ARG A 6 41.98 75.37 -13.36
N ILE A 7 40.97 74.93 -14.13
CA ILE A 7 39.55 74.76 -13.75
C ILE A 7 38.69 75.99 -14.12
N LEU A 8 38.35 76.17 -15.41
CA LEU A 8 36.96 76.52 -15.81
C LEU A 8 36.67 76.51 -17.32
N PHE A 9 37.65 76.38 -18.22
CA PHE A 9 37.38 76.31 -19.68
C PHE A 9 38.07 75.10 -20.35
N ALA A 10 38.01 73.97 -19.64
CA ALA A 10 38.17 72.62 -20.17
C ALA A 10 36.83 71.84 -20.04
N LEU A 11 35.72 72.57 -19.99
CA LEU A 11 34.35 72.04 -19.99
C LEU A 11 33.57 72.84 -21.03
N PHE A 12 32.80 72.13 -21.84
CA PHE A 12 32.04 72.51 -23.04
C PHE A 12 32.81 72.51 -24.37
N LEU A 13 32.31 71.64 -25.26
CA LEU A 13 32.75 71.34 -26.63
C LEU A 13 33.87 70.28 -26.79
N ALA A 14 33.69 69.16 -26.08
CA ALA A 14 33.94 67.84 -26.64
C ALA A 14 32.59 67.21 -27.07
N VAL A 15 31.93 67.80 -28.07
CA VAL A 15 30.77 67.19 -28.75
C VAL A 15 30.79 67.63 -30.21
N SER A 16 31.28 66.76 -31.09
CA SER A 16 30.72 66.54 -32.43
C SER A 16 31.58 65.58 -33.27
N ALA A 17 31.09 64.33 -33.33
CA ALA A 17 31.16 63.41 -34.46
C ALA A 17 32.54 62.97 -35.00
N ILE A 18 33.10 61.95 -34.33
CA ILE A 18 33.85 60.89 -35.03
C ILE A 18 32.82 60.13 -35.85
N SER A 19 32.74 60.45 -37.14
CA SER A 19 32.02 59.68 -38.14
C SER A 19 32.96 58.64 -38.73
N GLY A 20 32.51 57.39 -38.77
CA GLY A 20 33.00 56.38 -39.71
C GLY A 20 34.02 55.38 -39.16
N CYS A 21 33.57 54.46 -38.31
CA CYS A 21 33.86 53.02 -38.44
C CYS A 21 33.01 52.27 -37.40
N THR A 22 31.76 51.97 -37.72
CA THR A 22 31.10 50.81 -37.14
C THR A 22 31.12 49.78 -38.25
N ASP A 23 31.98 48.77 -38.13
CA ASP A 23 31.81 47.56 -38.94
C ASP A 23 30.34 47.12 -38.79
N PRO A 24 29.64 46.76 -39.87
CA PRO A 24 28.33 46.15 -39.73
C PRO A 24 28.52 44.95 -38.81
N ILE A 25 27.77 44.91 -37.71
CA ILE A 25 27.71 43.75 -36.83
C ILE A 25 27.27 42.60 -37.74
N GLU A 26 28.20 41.71 -38.08
CA GLU A 26 27.90 40.49 -38.82
C GLU A 26 27.00 39.67 -37.90
N GLU A 27 25.69 39.68 -38.14
CA GLU A 27 24.75 38.80 -37.46
C GLU A 27 25.25 37.38 -37.67
N ILE A 28 25.74 36.75 -36.60
CA ILE A 28 26.12 35.34 -36.64
C ILE A 28 24.81 34.60 -36.90
N PRO A 29 24.66 33.90 -38.05
CA PRO A 29 23.41 33.27 -38.38
C PRO A 29 23.09 32.23 -37.31
N ALA A 30 21.84 32.26 -36.83
CA ALA A 30 21.35 31.29 -35.87
C ALA A 30 21.56 29.87 -36.43
N LYS A 31 21.94 28.94 -35.56
CA LYS A 31 21.98 27.51 -35.88
C LYS A 31 21.10 26.77 -34.89
N ILE A 32 20.23 25.91 -35.41
CA ILE A 32 19.35 25.05 -34.61
C ILE A 32 19.77 23.58 -34.78
N SER A 33 19.67 22.80 -33.70
CA SER A 33 19.89 21.35 -33.72
C SER A 33 18.90 20.65 -32.79
N LEU A 34 18.44 19.46 -33.18
CA LEU A 34 17.52 18.65 -32.39
C LEU A 34 18.25 17.56 -31.61
N ASN A 35 17.72 17.17 -30.45
CA ASN A 35 18.17 16.00 -29.69
C ASN A 35 17.97 14.67 -30.45
N LYS A 36 17.01 14.62 -31.39
CA LYS A 36 16.74 13.47 -32.27
C LYS A 36 16.44 13.95 -33.69
N THR A 37 17.03 13.28 -34.67
CA THR A 37 16.76 13.50 -36.11
C THR A 37 15.94 12.36 -36.73
N LEU A 38 15.74 11.26 -36.00
CA LEU A 38 14.96 10.10 -36.43
C LEU A 38 14.26 9.44 -35.24
N MET A 39 12.96 9.17 -35.38
CA MET A 39 12.14 8.39 -34.47
C MET A 39 11.45 7.27 -35.24
N SER A 40 12.09 6.10 -35.35
CA SER A 40 11.63 5.03 -36.26
C SER A 40 10.45 4.19 -35.75
N SER A 41 9.98 4.39 -34.51
CA SER A 41 8.96 3.54 -33.89
C SER A 41 8.21 4.30 -32.79
N LEU A 42 7.44 5.32 -33.17
CA LEU A 42 6.50 5.97 -32.26
C LEU A 42 5.14 5.26 -32.35
N PRO A 43 4.64 4.58 -31.31
CA PRO A 43 3.30 3.98 -31.40
C PRO A 43 2.21 5.05 -31.52
N VAL A 44 1.12 4.73 -32.21
CA VAL A 44 -0.08 5.59 -32.24
C VAL A 44 -0.54 5.92 -30.80
N GLY A 45 -0.93 7.18 -30.56
CA GLY A 45 -1.34 7.70 -29.25
C GLY A 45 -0.19 8.00 -28.28
N SER A 46 1.04 7.58 -28.57
CA SER A 46 2.21 7.88 -27.73
C SER A 46 2.77 9.27 -28.01
N GLN A 47 3.37 9.86 -26.97
CA GLN A 47 4.01 11.17 -27.03
C GLN A 47 5.52 11.08 -26.82
N GLN A 48 6.26 11.98 -27.47
CA GLN A 48 7.70 12.08 -27.32
C GLN A 48 8.17 13.53 -27.44
N GLN A 49 8.94 14.01 -26.47
CA GLN A 49 9.56 15.33 -26.50
C GLN A 49 10.72 15.40 -27.51
N LEU A 50 10.72 16.43 -28.36
CA LEU A 50 11.87 16.93 -29.09
C LEU A 50 12.44 18.16 -28.41
N GLU A 51 13.76 18.23 -28.29
CA GLU A 51 14.46 19.38 -27.71
C GLU A 51 15.27 20.07 -28.80
N ALA A 52 15.10 21.38 -28.94
CA ALA A 52 15.84 22.21 -29.87
C ALA A 52 16.89 23.05 -29.12
N VAL A 53 18.13 23.04 -29.64
CA VAL A 53 19.23 23.86 -29.14
C VAL A 53 19.58 24.91 -30.20
N VAL A 54 19.47 26.19 -29.85
CA VAL A 54 19.79 27.33 -30.72
C VAL A 54 21.13 27.93 -30.32
N LYS A 55 22.01 28.20 -31.29
CA LYS A 55 23.31 28.86 -31.09
C LYS A 55 23.41 30.14 -31.93
N PRO A 56 24.04 31.22 -31.40
CA PRO A 56 24.69 31.31 -30.09
C PRO A 56 23.69 31.37 -28.91
N GLU A 57 24.11 30.86 -27.75
CA GLU A 57 23.31 30.85 -26.51
C GLU A 57 23.00 32.30 -26.05
N GLY A 58 21.80 32.54 -25.53
CA GLY A 58 21.37 33.87 -25.06
C GLY A 58 20.72 34.78 -26.13
N THR A 59 20.22 34.19 -27.22
CA THR A 59 19.41 34.89 -28.22
C THR A 59 17.91 34.73 -27.90
N ASP A 60 17.13 35.82 -27.91
CA ASP A 60 15.67 35.82 -27.67
C ASP A 60 14.88 35.27 -28.88
N ILE A 61 15.36 34.21 -29.52
CA ILE A 61 14.75 33.62 -30.71
C ILE A 61 13.80 32.50 -30.29
N THR A 62 12.51 32.70 -30.53
CA THR A 62 11.47 31.68 -30.33
C THR A 62 11.61 30.55 -31.34
N VAL A 63 11.53 29.30 -30.87
CA VAL A 63 11.47 28.11 -31.73
C VAL A 63 10.01 27.87 -32.14
N VAL A 64 9.78 27.68 -33.44
CA VAL A 64 8.48 27.34 -34.01
C VAL A 64 8.52 25.90 -34.50
N TRP A 65 7.55 25.09 -34.10
CA TRP A 65 7.41 23.70 -34.49
C TRP A 65 6.31 23.53 -35.55
N GLU A 66 6.57 22.69 -36.53
CA GLU A 66 5.62 22.34 -37.60
C GLU A 66 5.75 20.86 -37.96
N SER A 67 4.65 20.22 -38.33
CA SER A 67 4.63 18.89 -38.93
C SER A 67 4.24 18.98 -40.40
N ASP A 68 4.90 18.21 -41.27
CA ASP A 68 4.49 18.11 -42.68
C ASP A 68 3.20 17.29 -42.88
N ASP A 69 2.80 16.48 -41.89
CA ASP A 69 1.58 15.68 -41.87
C ASP A 69 1.05 15.49 -40.43
N GLU A 70 0.26 16.45 -39.95
CA GLU A 70 -0.38 16.40 -38.63
C GLU A 70 -1.38 15.24 -38.47
N ALA A 71 -1.88 14.65 -39.58
CA ALA A 71 -2.75 13.47 -39.50
C ALA A 71 -1.96 12.19 -39.19
N VAL A 72 -0.64 12.20 -39.40
CA VAL A 72 0.28 11.10 -39.06
C VAL A 72 0.99 11.37 -37.74
N ALA A 73 1.59 12.54 -37.55
CA ALA A 73 2.16 12.95 -36.28
C ALA A 73 2.01 14.46 -36.08
N SER A 74 1.45 14.89 -34.95
CA SER A 74 1.32 16.30 -34.60
C SER A 74 2.45 16.73 -33.66
N VAL A 75 2.76 18.01 -33.62
CA VAL A 75 3.73 18.61 -32.67
C VAL A 75 3.12 19.87 -32.07
N ASP A 76 3.28 20.08 -30.77
CA ASP A 76 2.83 21.31 -30.10
C ASP A 76 3.92 22.39 -30.02
N ALA A 77 3.58 23.54 -29.42
CA ALA A 77 4.49 24.67 -29.29
C ALA A 77 5.71 24.37 -28.41
N ASP A 78 5.62 23.38 -27.53
CA ASP A 78 6.70 22.98 -26.62
C ASP A 78 7.58 21.87 -27.23
N GLY A 79 7.22 21.33 -28.40
CA GLY A 79 7.97 20.28 -29.09
C GLY A 79 7.57 18.86 -28.69
N ILE A 80 6.39 18.67 -28.09
CA ILE A 80 5.83 17.34 -27.83
C ILE A 80 5.23 16.80 -29.13
N VAL A 81 5.82 15.72 -29.63
CA VAL A 81 5.33 15.01 -30.82
C VAL A 81 4.36 13.91 -30.39
N THR A 82 3.15 13.90 -30.95
CA THR A 82 2.12 12.86 -30.72
C THR A 82 1.91 12.04 -31.99
N GLY A 83 2.00 10.72 -31.90
CA GLY A 83 1.66 9.84 -33.03
C GLY A 83 0.15 9.75 -33.22
N VAL A 84 -0.37 10.14 -34.40
CA VAL A 84 -1.82 10.22 -34.68
C VAL A 84 -2.29 9.02 -35.51
N SER A 85 -1.58 8.66 -36.57
CA SER A 85 -1.90 7.49 -37.39
C SER A 85 -0.65 6.85 -37.99
N VAL A 86 -0.74 5.57 -38.37
CA VAL A 86 0.39 4.80 -38.92
C VAL A 86 0.90 5.47 -40.19
N GLY A 87 2.19 5.77 -40.24
CA GLY A 87 2.75 6.51 -41.37
C GLY A 87 4.12 7.08 -41.06
N THR A 88 4.54 8.06 -41.86
CA THR A 88 5.76 8.80 -41.61
C THR A 88 5.51 10.28 -41.84
N ALA A 89 5.92 11.10 -40.87
CA ALA A 89 5.88 12.56 -40.90
C ALA A 89 7.28 13.12 -40.58
N VAL A 90 7.53 14.36 -40.94
CA VAL A 90 8.73 15.13 -40.64
C VAL A 90 8.34 16.31 -39.77
N ILE A 91 8.91 16.36 -38.57
CA ILE A 91 8.75 17.46 -37.63
C ILE A 91 9.89 18.45 -37.84
N THR A 92 9.56 19.71 -38.09
CA THR A 92 10.52 20.79 -38.34
C THR A 92 10.49 21.78 -37.18
N ALA A 93 11.67 22.08 -36.63
CA ALA A 93 11.87 23.17 -35.68
C ALA A 93 12.59 24.33 -36.36
N SER A 94 12.04 25.53 -36.27
CA SER A 94 12.57 26.74 -36.92
C SER A 94 12.90 27.82 -35.89
N ALA A 95 14.08 28.43 -36.02
CA ALA A 95 14.54 29.56 -35.21
C ALA A 95 15.08 30.66 -36.14
N GLY A 96 14.23 31.63 -36.47
CA GLY A 96 14.53 32.61 -37.53
C GLY A 96 14.64 31.94 -38.90
N ASP A 97 15.76 32.17 -39.62
CA ASP A 97 16.04 31.58 -40.93
C ASP A 97 16.65 30.15 -40.86
N ALA A 98 16.87 29.61 -39.66
CA ALA A 98 17.48 28.30 -39.46
C ALA A 98 16.43 27.25 -39.09
N SER A 99 16.52 26.05 -39.67
CA SER A 99 15.65 24.92 -39.37
C SER A 99 16.41 23.62 -39.10
N ALA A 100 15.79 22.73 -38.33
CA ALA A 100 16.22 21.35 -38.10
C ALA A 100 15.02 20.40 -38.15
N GLU A 101 15.24 19.20 -38.69
CA GLU A 101 14.17 18.24 -38.98
C GLU A 101 14.36 16.93 -38.21
N CYS A 102 13.25 16.32 -37.82
CA CYS A 102 13.18 14.97 -37.27
C CYS A 102 12.16 14.14 -38.03
N LYS A 103 12.60 13.03 -38.63
CA LYS A 103 11.71 12.09 -39.30
C LYS A 103 11.08 11.13 -38.29
N VAL A 104 9.75 11.11 -38.23
CA VAL A 104 8.96 10.29 -37.30
C VAL A 104 8.24 9.21 -38.09
N THR A 105 8.43 7.95 -37.74
CA THR A 105 7.66 6.82 -38.24
C THR A 105 6.74 6.33 -37.14
N VAL A 106 5.45 6.48 -37.38
CA VAL A 106 4.39 6.06 -36.46
C VAL A 106 3.99 4.63 -36.80
N VAL A 107 3.98 3.76 -35.80
CA VAL A 107 3.72 2.32 -35.95
C VAL A 107 2.43 1.91 -35.25
N ALA A 108 1.79 0.85 -35.76
CA ALA A 108 0.57 0.31 -35.16
C ALA A 108 0.86 -0.26 -33.77
N LEU A 109 -0.11 -0.07 -32.86
CA LEU A 109 -0.07 -0.63 -31.52
C LEU A 109 -0.50 -2.10 -31.57
N LYS A 110 0.29 -2.97 -30.93
CA LYS A 110 -0.05 -4.40 -30.84
C LYS A 110 -0.89 -4.66 -29.58
N PRO A 111 -1.94 -5.48 -29.66
CA PRO A 111 -2.76 -5.80 -28.50
C PRO A 111 -1.96 -6.65 -27.51
N THR A 112 -2.10 -6.34 -26.22
CA THR A 112 -1.60 -7.14 -25.09
C THR A 112 -2.69 -7.99 -24.46
N ALA A 113 -3.97 -7.65 -24.67
CA ALA A 113 -5.13 -8.46 -24.33
C ALA A 113 -6.21 -8.38 -25.41
N ILE A 114 -7.10 -9.38 -25.41
CA ILE A 114 -8.28 -9.47 -26.28
C ILE A 114 -9.47 -9.91 -25.41
N SER A 115 -10.66 -9.39 -25.67
CA SER A 115 -11.90 -9.80 -25.00
C SER A 115 -13.05 -9.94 -26.00
N LEU A 116 -14.06 -10.73 -25.60
CA LEU A 116 -15.31 -10.91 -26.35
C LEU A 116 -16.49 -10.39 -25.52
N SER A 117 -17.39 -9.65 -26.15
CA SER A 117 -18.66 -9.25 -25.57
C SER A 117 -19.82 -9.64 -26.48
N PRO A 118 -20.85 -10.33 -25.98
CA PRO A 118 -20.94 -10.91 -24.62
C PRO A 118 -20.04 -12.14 -24.43
N ALA A 119 -19.59 -12.37 -23.18
CA ALA A 119 -18.77 -13.55 -22.82
C ALA A 119 -19.57 -14.86 -22.66
N LYS A 120 -20.90 -14.76 -22.64
CA LYS A 120 -21.82 -15.90 -22.64
C LYS A 120 -23.02 -15.59 -23.55
N LEU A 121 -23.53 -16.60 -24.23
CA LEU A 121 -24.72 -16.53 -25.07
C LEU A 121 -25.70 -17.64 -24.68
N GLN A 122 -26.96 -17.29 -24.55
CA GLN A 122 -28.08 -18.20 -24.40
C GLN A 122 -28.96 -18.05 -25.64
N MET A 123 -29.16 -19.12 -26.41
CA MET A 123 -29.76 -19.05 -27.75
C MET A 123 -30.77 -20.17 -27.98
N LYS A 124 -31.73 -19.96 -28.88
CA LYS A 124 -32.55 -21.05 -29.43
C LYS A 124 -31.92 -21.62 -30.70
N PRO A 125 -32.19 -22.90 -31.05
CA PRO A 125 -31.80 -23.42 -32.36
C PRO A 125 -32.30 -22.50 -33.49
N GLY A 126 -31.38 -22.08 -34.36
CA GLY A 126 -31.63 -21.15 -35.47
C GLY A 126 -31.36 -19.67 -35.17
N ASP A 127 -31.12 -19.28 -33.91
CA ASP A 127 -30.77 -17.90 -33.58
C ASP A 127 -29.37 -17.52 -34.08
N THR A 128 -29.18 -16.22 -34.34
CA THR A 128 -27.87 -15.64 -34.64
C THR A 128 -27.56 -14.47 -33.69
N ARG A 129 -26.30 -14.35 -33.26
CA ARG A 129 -25.79 -13.25 -32.43
C ARG A 129 -24.38 -12.87 -32.87
N GLU A 130 -24.05 -11.59 -32.76
CA GLU A 130 -22.71 -11.07 -33.08
C GLU A 130 -21.89 -10.89 -31.80
N LEU A 131 -20.60 -11.18 -31.86
CA LEU A 131 -19.65 -10.97 -30.76
C LEU A 131 -18.75 -9.79 -31.09
N ALA A 132 -18.73 -8.79 -30.23
CA ALA A 132 -17.80 -7.68 -30.29
C ALA A 132 -16.42 -8.10 -29.76
N VAL A 133 -15.36 -7.77 -30.50
CA VAL A 133 -13.97 -7.98 -30.09
C VAL A 133 -13.40 -6.64 -29.63
N ALA A 134 -12.81 -6.63 -28.43
CA ALA A 134 -12.08 -5.47 -27.93
C ALA A 134 -10.62 -5.83 -27.62
N PHE A 135 -9.74 -4.84 -27.70
CA PHE A 135 -8.30 -4.98 -27.45
C PHE A 135 -7.85 -4.09 -26.30
N THR A 136 -6.79 -4.50 -25.62
CA THR A 136 -6.05 -3.64 -24.70
C THR A 136 -4.64 -3.42 -25.28
N PRO A 137 -4.18 -2.16 -25.46
CA PRO A 137 -4.96 -0.91 -25.37
C PRO A 137 -6.03 -0.80 -26.47
N ALA A 138 -7.03 0.07 -26.31
CA ALA A 138 -8.19 0.15 -27.20
C ALA A 138 -7.84 0.55 -28.65
N GLU A 139 -6.73 1.26 -28.82
CA GLU A 139 -6.19 1.71 -30.11
C GLU A 139 -5.37 0.62 -30.82
N ALA A 140 -5.18 -0.54 -30.18
CA ALA A 140 -4.48 -1.65 -30.78
C ALA A 140 -5.32 -2.31 -31.88
N VAL A 141 -4.63 -2.75 -32.94
CA VAL A 141 -5.27 -3.41 -34.08
C VAL A 141 -4.60 -4.76 -34.31
N ALA A 142 -5.41 -5.81 -34.48
CA ALA A 142 -4.95 -7.12 -34.94
C ALA A 142 -5.33 -7.31 -36.41
N GLU A 143 -4.38 -7.72 -37.25
CA GLU A 143 -4.61 -7.83 -38.70
C GLU A 143 -5.36 -9.12 -39.11
N ASP A 144 -5.37 -10.15 -38.26
CA ASP A 144 -5.98 -11.46 -38.55
C ASP A 144 -6.58 -12.13 -37.30
N LEU A 145 -7.91 -12.26 -37.25
CA LEU A 145 -8.62 -13.00 -36.20
C LEU A 145 -9.00 -14.41 -36.67
N VAL A 146 -8.70 -15.41 -35.85
CA VAL A 146 -9.06 -16.80 -36.08
C VAL A 146 -10.16 -17.19 -35.12
N TRP A 147 -11.32 -17.59 -35.65
CA TRP A 147 -12.48 -18.02 -34.88
C TRP A 147 -12.60 -19.55 -34.89
N GLU A 148 -12.81 -20.12 -33.71
CA GLU A 148 -12.98 -21.56 -33.49
C GLU A 148 -14.23 -21.81 -32.64
N THR A 149 -14.85 -22.97 -32.82
CA THR A 149 -15.93 -23.48 -31.95
C THR A 149 -15.54 -24.86 -31.42
N SER A 150 -15.87 -25.15 -30.16
CA SER A 150 -15.70 -26.49 -29.60
C SER A 150 -16.66 -27.51 -30.20
N ASP A 151 -17.84 -27.09 -30.65
CA ASP A 151 -18.85 -27.95 -31.26
C ASP A 151 -19.73 -27.18 -32.25
N ALA A 152 -19.46 -27.35 -33.55
CA ALA A 152 -20.23 -26.71 -34.62
C ALA A 152 -21.65 -27.27 -34.81
N SER A 153 -21.97 -28.42 -34.21
CA SER A 153 -23.33 -28.97 -34.22
C SER A 153 -24.25 -28.31 -33.19
N VAL A 154 -23.66 -27.65 -32.18
CA VAL A 154 -24.36 -26.84 -31.17
C VAL A 154 -24.32 -25.36 -31.57
N ALA A 155 -23.12 -24.80 -31.80
CA ALA A 155 -22.97 -23.41 -32.22
C ALA A 155 -21.81 -23.24 -33.22
N ALA A 156 -22.12 -22.69 -34.39
CA ALA A 156 -21.13 -22.34 -35.41
C ALA A 156 -20.78 -20.85 -35.32
N VAL A 157 -19.53 -20.48 -35.61
CA VAL A 157 -19.09 -19.09 -35.67
C VAL A 157 -18.44 -18.79 -37.02
N LYS A 158 -18.73 -17.61 -37.58
CA LYS A 158 -18.06 -17.09 -38.76
C LYS A 158 -17.94 -15.58 -38.66
N ASP A 159 -16.72 -15.05 -38.76
CA ASP A 159 -16.43 -13.62 -38.76
C ASP A 159 -17.09 -12.87 -37.57
N GLY A 160 -17.04 -13.47 -36.37
CA GLY A 160 -17.67 -12.93 -35.15
C GLY A 160 -19.17 -13.17 -35.01
N VAL A 161 -19.84 -13.75 -36.01
CA VAL A 161 -21.27 -14.08 -35.95
C VAL A 161 -21.46 -15.54 -35.53
N VAL A 162 -22.13 -15.74 -34.39
CA VAL A 162 -22.50 -17.03 -33.84
C VAL A 162 -23.89 -17.43 -34.33
N THR A 163 -24.04 -18.65 -34.82
CA THR A 163 -25.30 -19.27 -35.24
C THR A 163 -25.55 -20.52 -34.41
N ALA A 164 -26.67 -20.56 -33.69
CA ALA A 164 -27.09 -21.73 -32.91
C ALA A 164 -27.65 -22.80 -33.85
N ALA A 165 -27.09 -24.01 -33.79
CA ALA A 165 -27.41 -25.12 -34.68
C ALA A 165 -28.26 -26.22 -34.01
N GLY A 166 -27.97 -26.55 -32.75
CA GLY A 166 -28.64 -27.62 -32.01
C GLY A 166 -28.46 -27.48 -30.51
N GLU A 167 -29.29 -28.17 -29.71
CA GLU A 167 -29.26 -28.06 -28.26
C GLU A 167 -27.93 -28.55 -27.65
N GLY A 168 -27.47 -27.86 -26.61
CA GLY A 168 -26.24 -28.20 -25.88
C GLY A 168 -25.35 -26.98 -25.61
N GLU A 169 -24.13 -27.25 -25.15
CA GLU A 169 -23.14 -26.21 -24.84
C GLU A 169 -21.96 -26.25 -25.82
N ALA A 170 -21.52 -25.08 -26.27
CA ALA A 170 -20.34 -24.89 -27.10
C ALA A 170 -19.53 -23.68 -26.62
N THR A 171 -18.23 -23.67 -26.87
CA THR A 171 -17.36 -22.51 -26.59
C THR A 171 -16.82 -21.96 -27.90
N ILE A 172 -17.09 -20.67 -28.14
CA ILE A 172 -16.51 -19.90 -29.23
C ILE A 172 -15.21 -19.28 -28.75
N THR A 173 -14.14 -19.42 -29.51
CA THR A 173 -12.82 -18.86 -29.20
C THR A 173 -12.37 -17.97 -30.35
N VAL A 174 -11.89 -16.78 -30.04
CA VAL A 174 -11.17 -15.91 -30.99
C VAL A 174 -9.70 -15.84 -30.61
N LYS A 175 -8.81 -15.89 -31.60
CA LYS A 175 -7.35 -15.79 -31.43
C LYS A 175 -6.78 -14.77 -32.40
N CYS A 176 -5.76 -14.03 -31.98
CA CYS A 176 -4.96 -13.23 -32.90
C CYS A 176 -3.92 -14.14 -33.60
N ASN A 177 -3.87 -14.12 -34.93
CA ASN A 177 -2.91 -14.92 -35.69
C ASN A 177 -1.46 -14.49 -35.36
N GLY A 178 -0.60 -15.44 -34.96
CA GLY A 178 0.80 -15.17 -34.61
C GLY A 178 1.09 -14.82 -33.15
N GLY A 179 0.12 -14.94 -32.23
CA GLY A 179 0.32 -14.72 -30.78
C GLY A 179 -0.45 -15.71 -29.88
N ASN A 180 -0.24 -15.61 -28.57
CA ASN A 180 -0.88 -16.45 -27.53
C ASN A 180 -2.20 -15.85 -26.97
N LEU A 181 -2.70 -14.76 -27.54
CA LEU A 181 -3.89 -14.07 -27.04
C LEU A 181 -5.17 -14.73 -27.56
N ALA A 182 -6.05 -15.09 -26.64
CA ALA A 182 -7.33 -15.71 -26.93
C ALA A 182 -8.42 -15.15 -26.01
N ALA A 183 -9.64 -15.02 -26.54
CA ALA A 183 -10.84 -14.73 -25.76
C ALA A 183 -11.91 -15.77 -26.07
N VAL A 184 -12.78 -16.02 -25.10
CA VAL A 184 -13.79 -17.08 -25.17
C VAL A 184 -15.19 -16.53 -24.89
N CYS A 185 -16.17 -17.09 -25.59
CA CYS A 185 -17.60 -16.91 -25.33
C CYS A 185 -18.25 -18.29 -25.16
N ARG A 186 -18.97 -18.52 -24.06
CA ARG A 186 -19.70 -19.78 -23.83
C ARG A 186 -21.11 -19.67 -24.37
N VAL A 187 -21.53 -20.60 -25.22
CA VAL A 187 -22.84 -20.64 -25.85
C VAL A 187 -23.61 -21.82 -25.29
N ASN A 188 -24.82 -21.59 -24.79
CA ASN A 188 -25.78 -22.64 -24.45
C ASN A 188 -27.03 -22.48 -25.30
N VAL A 189 -27.46 -23.59 -25.92
CA VAL A 189 -28.58 -23.65 -26.85
C VAL A 189 -29.67 -24.54 -26.28
N ALA A 190 -30.88 -24.02 -26.10
CA ALA A 190 -32.03 -24.76 -25.55
C ALA A 190 -33.38 -24.27 -26.11
N GLU A 191 -34.37 -25.16 -26.25
CA GLU A 191 -35.73 -24.79 -26.71
C GLU A 191 -36.49 -23.88 -25.71
N ASP A 192 -36.32 -24.10 -24.41
CA ASP A 192 -36.96 -23.36 -23.31
C ASP A 192 -36.12 -22.15 -22.86
N TYR A 193 -35.93 -21.20 -23.77
CA TYR A 193 -35.28 -19.92 -23.46
C TYR A 193 -36.15 -19.06 -22.52
N VAL A 194 -35.62 -18.74 -21.34
CA VAL A 194 -36.16 -17.73 -20.45
C VAL A 194 -35.22 -16.52 -20.49
N PRO A 195 -35.66 -15.34 -20.98
CA PRO A 195 -34.80 -14.16 -21.01
C PRO A 195 -34.40 -13.78 -19.58
N VAL A 196 -33.09 -13.61 -19.39
CA VAL A 196 -32.53 -13.10 -18.14
C VAL A 196 -32.67 -11.58 -18.20
N TYR A 197 -33.54 -11.01 -17.36
CA TYR A 197 -33.74 -9.56 -17.33
C TYR A 197 -32.70 -8.88 -16.44
N VAL A 198 -32.32 -7.66 -16.82
CA VAL A 198 -31.48 -6.78 -16.00
C VAL A 198 -32.17 -6.51 -14.66
N LYS A 199 -31.55 -6.95 -13.56
CA LYS A 199 -32.03 -6.78 -12.17
C LYS A 199 -31.36 -5.61 -11.47
N ALA A 200 -30.09 -5.34 -11.80
CA ALA A 200 -29.33 -4.20 -11.32
C ALA A 200 -28.43 -3.64 -12.43
N MET A 201 -28.02 -2.38 -12.28
CA MET A 201 -27.10 -1.70 -13.18
C MET A 201 -26.04 -0.99 -12.33
N GLN A 202 -24.82 -0.89 -12.86
CA GLN A 202 -23.77 -0.09 -12.28
C GLN A 202 -23.15 0.83 -13.34
N LEU A 203 -22.81 2.04 -12.91
CA LEU A 203 -22.09 3.01 -13.72
C LEU A 203 -20.63 3.00 -13.32
N THR A 204 -19.73 2.83 -14.29
CA THR A 204 -18.28 2.89 -14.08
C THR A 204 -17.70 4.06 -14.87
N PRO A 205 -17.05 5.03 -14.20
CA PRO A 205 -16.86 5.12 -12.76
C PRO A 205 -18.14 5.56 -12.01
N ALA A 206 -18.28 5.18 -10.74
CA ALA A 206 -19.41 5.58 -9.89
C ALA A 206 -19.29 7.04 -9.40
N GLU A 207 -18.09 7.59 -9.41
CA GLU A 207 -17.80 9.01 -9.15
C GLU A 207 -16.71 9.50 -10.10
N MET A 208 -16.78 10.75 -10.54
CA MET A 208 -15.77 11.38 -11.39
C MET A 208 -15.62 12.87 -11.12
N SER A 209 -14.40 13.37 -11.26
CA SER A 209 -14.08 14.80 -11.25
C SER A 209 -13.69 15.24 -12.66
N LEU A 210 -14.29 16.33 -13.14
CA LEU A 210 -14.10 16.89 -14.48
C LEU A 210 -13.82 18.40 -14.40
N GLN A 211 -13.10 18.95 -15.36
CA GLN A 211 -13.00 20.39 -15.57
C GLN A 211 -14.07 20.89 -16.55
N THR A 212 -14.48 22.16 -16.45
CA THR A 212 -15.45 22.76 -17.40
C THR A 212 -15.04 22.54 -18.87
N GLY A 213 -15.92 21.94 -19.67
CA GLY A 213 -15.68 21.60 -21.07
C GLY A 213 -15.07 20.20 -21.31
N GLU A 214 -14.64 19.48 -20.27
CA GLU A 214 -14.23 18.08 -20.41
C GLU A 214 -15.43 17.16 -20.68
N LYS A 215 -15.14 16.08 -21.42
CA LYS A 215 -16.10 15.01 -21.70
C LYS A 215 -15.56 13.68 -21.22
N LYS A 216 -16.42 12.85 -20.62
CA LYS A 216 -16.06 11.51 -20.17
C LYS A 216 -17.22 10.55 -20.36
N THR A 217 -16.92 9.36 -20.86
CA THR A 217 -17.90 8.29 -21.04
C THR A 217 -18.06 7.51 -19.73
N ILE A 218 -19.31 7.15 -19.43
CA ILE A 218 -19.67 6.23 -18.36
C ILE A 218 -20.03 4.89 -18.99
N GLU A 219 -19.39 3.83 -18.53
CA GLU A 219 -19.74 2.47 -18.90
C GLU A 219 -20.89 1.95 -18.04
N VAL A 220 -21.79 1.18 -18.64
CA VAL A 220 -22.92 0.54 -17.94
C VAL A 220 -22.66 -0.95 -17.87
N THR A 221 -22.65 -1.50 -16.68
CA THR A 221 -22.62 -2.95 -16.47
C THR A 221 -23.99 -3.40 -15.94
N TYR A 222 -24.48 -4.51 -16.48
CA TYR A 222 -25.77 -5.09 -16.13
C TYR A 222 -25.58 -6.30 -15.21
N LEU A 223 -26.48 -6.47 -14.25
CA LEU A 223 -26.51 -7.62 -13.34
C LEU A 223 -27.85 -8.35 -13.45
N PRO A 224 -27.85 -9.68 -13.64
CA PRO A 224 -26.67 -10.51 -13.87
C PRO A 224 -26.02 -10.19 -15.24
N ALA A 225 -24.72 -10.48 -15.40
CA ALA A 225 -23.94 -10.10 -16.59
C ALA A 225 -24.42 -10.77 -17.90
N ASP A 226 -25.22 -11.83 -17.79
CA ASP A 226 -25.87 -12.56 -18.88
C ASP A 226 -27.31 -12.09 -19.14
N ALA A 227 -27.75 -11.01 -18.47
CA ALA A 227 -29.01 -10.37 -18.79
C ALA A 227 -29.01 -9.88 -20.24
N GLU A 228 -30.16 -9.96 -20.92
CA GLU A 228 -30.32 -9.38 -22.26
C GLU A 228 -29.93 -7.90 -22.23
N GLU A 229 -29.10 -7.51 -23.21
CA GLU A 229 -28.56 -6.16 -23.31
C GLU A 229 -29.71 -5.15 -23.47
N VAL A 230 -29.77 -4.17 -22.56
CA VAL A 230 -30.78 -3.11 -22.61
C VAL A 230 -30.30 -2.05 -23.59
N THR A 231 -30.86 -2.02 -24.79
CA THR A 231 -30.49 -1.03 -25.82
C THR A 231 -31.13 0.34 -25.61
N ASP A 232 -32.17 0.43 -24.76
CA ASP A 232 -32.97 1.65 -24.56
C ASP A 232 -32.75 2.23 -23.15
N LEU A 233 -31.58 2.83 -22.93
CA LEU A 233 -31.27 3.57 -21.71
C LEU A 233 -31.75 5.02 -21.81
N VAL A 234 -32.43 5.48 -20.76
CA VAL A 234 -32.78 6.89 -20.55
C VAL A 234 -31.76 7.49 -19.59
N TRP A 235 -31.06 8.52 -20.05
CA TRP A 235 -30.07 9.25 -19.26
C TRP A 235 -30.67 10.56 -18.72
N GLU A 236 -30.43 10.83 -17.45
CA GLU A 236 -30.86 12.05 -16.76
C GLU A 236 -29.70 12.67 -15.98
N THR A 237 -29.73 13.99 -15.81
CA THR A 237 -28.81 14.73 -14.93
C THR A 237 -29.61 15.47 -13.86
N SER A 238 -29.09 15.53 -12.63
CA SER A 238 -29.71 16.32 -11.57
C SER A 238 -29.63 17.83 -11.80
N ASP A 239 -28.63 18.28 -12.58
CA ASP A 239 -28.41 19.70 -12.89
C ASP A 239 -27.67 19.85 -14.24
N ALA A 240 -28.43 20.21 -15.28
CA ALA A 240 -27.91 20.38 -16.64
C ALA A 240 -27.08 21.66 -16.84
N ASP A 241 -27.11 22.61 -15.89
CA ASP A 241 -26.23 23.77 -15.90
C ASP A 241 -24.83 23.41 -15.39
N ILE A 242 -24.69 22.30 -14.66
CA ILE A 242 -23.42 21.78 -14.13
C ILE A 242 -22.85 20.69 -15.03
N ALA A 243 -23.63 19.65 -15.36
CA ALA A 243 -23.19 18.56 -16.22
C ALA A 243 -24.35 18.02 -17.08
N LYS A 244 -24.08 17.83 -18.38
CA LYS A 244 -25.02 17.22 -19.35
C LYS A 244 -24.63 15.78 -19.62
N VAL A 245 -25.60 14.94 -19.95
CA VAL A 245 -25.38 13.56 -20.36
C VAL A 245 -26.19 13.22 -21.60
N GLU A 246 -25.56 12.58 -22.57
CA GLU A 246 -26.21 12.03 -23.76
C GLU A 246 -25.55 10.70 -24.13
N ASN A 247 -26.33 9.61 -24.20
CA ASN A 247 -25.86 8.26 -24.53
C ASN A 247 -24.63 7.81 -23.72
N GLY A 248 -24.61 8.10 -22.41
CA GLY A 248 -23.51 7.75 -21.52
C GLY A 248 -22.28 8.67 -21.59
N VAL A 249 -22.27 9.67 -22.46
CA VAL A 249 -21.21 10.69 -22.51
C VAL A 249 -21.62 11.88 -21.65
N VAL A 250 -20.83 12.15 -20.61
CA VAL A 250 -21.00 13.29 -19.71
C VAL A 250 -20.15 14.46 -20.20
N GLU A 251 -20.75 15.64 -20.33
CA GLU A 251 -20.09 16.92 -20.63
C GLU A 251 -20.18 17.85 -19.43
N ALA A 252 -19.03 18.29 -18.91
CA ALA A 252 -18.95 19.26 -17.83
C ALA A 252 -19.24 20.68 -18.34
N VAL A 253 -20.23 21.37 -17.76
CA VAL A 253 -20.72 22.67 -18.23
C VAL A 253 -20.29 23.82 -17.32
N LYS A 254 -20.32 23.63 -16.00
CA LYS A 254 -19.98 24.66 -15.02
C LYS A 254 -19.57 24.05 -13.69
N ALA A 255 -18.70 24.73 -12.94
CA ALA A 255 -18.32 24.31 -11.60
C ALA A 255 -19.53 24.04 -10.68
N GLY A 256 -19.50 22.89 -10.00
CA GLY A 256 -20.58 22.41 -9.15
C GLY A 256 -20.61 20.89 -9.05
N ASN A 257 -21.64 20.35 -8.40
CA ASN A 257 -21.86 18.91 -8.30
C ASN A 257 -23.16 18.53 -9.01
N ALA A 258 -23.12 17.48 -9.82
CA ALA A 258 -24.28 16.89 -10.48
C ALA A 258 -24.29 15.37 -10.30
N VAL A 259 -25.45 14.76 -10.43
CA VAL A 259 -25.63 13.30 -10.42
C VAL A 259 -26.21 12.88 -11.76
N ILE A 260 -25.49 12.01 -12.46
CA ILE A 260 -25.93 11.40 -13.70
C ILE A 260 -26.64 10.09 -13.39
N THR A 261 -27.81 9.86 -13.97
CA THR A 261 -28.63 8.66 -13.75
C THR A 261 -28.92 7.98 -15.07
N ALA A 262 -28.66 6.67 -15.16
CA ALA A 262 -29.11 5.82 -16.25
C ALA A 262 -30.33 5.00 -15.79
N LYS A 263 -31.38 4.90 -16.61
CA LYS A 263 -32.61 4.14 -16.33
C LYS A 263 -32.93 3.20 -17.49
N CYS A 264 -33.29 1.95 -17.18
CA CYS A 264 -33.76 0.98 -18.16
C CYS A 264 -35.27 1.17 -18.44
N MET A 265 -35.68 1.23 -19.71
CA MET A 265 -37.08 1.28 -20.12
C MET A 265 -37.71 -0.13 -20.11
N GLY A 266 -37.98 -0.68 -18.94
CA GLY A 266 -38.65 -1.99 -18.83
C GLY A 266 -38.57 -2.63 -17.44
N GLY A 267 -37.54 -2.31 -16.67
CA GLY A 267 -37.44 -2.60 -15.25
C GLY A 267 -37.19 -1.30 -14.48
N ASN A 268 -37.71 -1.15 -13.27
CA ASN A 268 -37.41 -0.01 -12.39
C ASN A 268 -35.96 -0.06 -11.85
N VAL A 269 -34.98 -0.26 -12.74
CA VAL A 269 -33.56 -0.39 -12.44
C VAL A 269 -32.87 0.89 -12.86
N THR A 270 -32.15 1.49 -11.93
CA THR A 270 -31.43 2.76 -12.14
C THR A 270 -30.02 2.66 -11.57
N ALA A 271 -29.06 3.30 -12.20
CA ALA A 271 -27.70 3.44 -11.68
C ALA A 271 -27.28 4.92 -11.73
N THR A 272 -26.43 5.34 -10.81
CA THR A 272 -26.03 6.74 -10.66
C THR A 272 -24.52 6.92 -10.61
N CYS A 273 -24.03 8.00 -11.19
CA CYS A 273 -22.65 8.46 -11.13
C CYS A 273 -22.61 9.88 -10.56
N ARG A 274 -21.76 10.15 -9.57
CA ARG A 274 -21.56 11.52 -9.06
C ARG A 274 -20.49 12.23 -9.87
N VAL A 275 -20.80 13.45 -10.31
CA VAL A 275 -19.90 14.28 -11.10
C VAL A 275 -19.59 15.54 -10.33
N GLN A 276 -18.31 15.75 -10.05
CA GLN A 276 -17.79 17.01 -9.52
C GLN A 276 -17.14 17.78 -10.65
N VAL A 277 -17.68 18.94 -10.99
CA VAL A 277 -17.10 19.83 -11.98
C VAL A 277 -16.35 20.94 -11.26
N SER A 278 -15.07 21.10 -11.57
CA SER A 278 -14.30 22.30 -11.24
C SER A 278 -14.23 23.22 -12.45
N ASP A 279 -14.03 24.51 -12.23
CA ASP A 279 -13.75 25.41 -13.34
C ASP A 279 -12.50 24.92 -14.07
N LYS A 280 -12.57 24.90 -15.41
CA LYS A 280 -11.36 24.78 -16.22
C LYS A 280 -10.49 25.95 -15.82
N GLN A 281 -9.34 25.67 -15.24
CA GLN A 281 -8.31 26.69 -15.12
C GLN A 281 -7.87 27.01 -16.54
N GLU A 282 -8.52 28.00 -17.16
CA GLU A 282 -7.80 28.80 -18.13
C GLU A 282 -6.63 29.43 -17.36
N PRO A 283 -5.42 29.48 -17.93
CA PRO A 283 -4.39 30.34 -17.39
C PRO A 283 -4.97 31.75 -17.40
N GLY A 284 -5.45 32.18 -16.24
CA GLY A 284 -5.99 33.51 -16.07
C GLY A 284 -4.86 34.49 -16.37
N PRO A 285 -5.14 35.64 -17.00
CA PRO A 285 -4.14 36.67 -17.18
C PRO A 285 -3.79 37.22 -15.79
N GLY A 286 -2.79 36.62 -15.12
CA GLY A 286 -2.27 37.12 -13.84
C GLY A 286 -1.63 36.16 -12.83
N GLU A 287 -1.43 34.86 -13.07
CA GLU A 287 -0.82 33.95 -12.07
C GLU A 287 0.49 33.24 -12.50
N ASP A 288 1.38 33.94 -13.21
CA ASP A 288 2.77 33.47 -13.48
C ASP A 288 3.77 33.81 -12.34
N GLY A 289 3.28 34.04 -11.12
CA GLY A 289 4.09 34.54 -10.01
C GLY A 289 4.52 33.46 -9.02
N LEU A 290 5.81 33.48 -8.61
CA LEU A 290 6.34 32.69 -7.51
C LEU A 290 5.49 32.86 -6.22
N LEU A 291 4.80 31.80 -5.78
CA LEU A 291 3.87 31.88 -4.64
C LEU A 291 4.57 31.71 -3.29
N ALA A 292 5.48 30.74 -3.19
CA ALA A 292 6.25 30.43 -1.99
C ALA A 292 7.63 29.84 -2.32
N VAL A 293 8.54 29.89 -1.33
CA VAL A 293 9.88 29.28 -1.38
C VAL A 293 10.16 28.51 -0.08
N ALA A 294 11.00 27.49 -0.13
CA ALA A 294 11.44 26.71 1.03
C ALA A 294 12.92 26.32 0.95
N ILE A 295 13.54 26.09 2.13
CA ILE A 295 14.93 25.60 2.29
C ILE A 295 14.91 24.27 3.02
N ASN A 296 15.58 23.26 2.47
CA ASN A 296 15.78 21.96 3.11
C ASN A 296 17.27 21.60 3.20
N ALA A 297 17.69 20.86 4.23
CA ALA A 297 19.04 20.33 4.33
C ALA A 297 19.07 18.87 3.88
N ALA A 298 20.04 18.50 3.04
CA ALA A 298 20.19 17.13 2.56
C ALA A 298 20.32 16.14 3.74
N GLY A 299 19.42 15.15 3.80
CA GLY A 299 19.38 14.14 4.87
C GLY A 299 18.84 14.64 6.21
N GLY A 300 18.12 15.77 6.25
CA GLY A 300 17.46 16.29 7.46
C GLY A 300 18.41 16.81 8.54
N LYS A 301 19.70 17.03 8.21
CA LYS A 301 20.72 17.48 9.16
C LYS A 301 20.47 18.94 9.57
N THR A 302 20.51 19.21 10.88
CA THR A 302 20.37 20.56 11.46
C THR A 302 21.67 21.14 12.03
N ASP A 303 22.77 20.39 11.94
CA ASP A 303 24.07 20.74 12.55
C ASP A 303 25.20 20.70 11.51
N ILE A 304 26.16 21.63 11.62
CA ILE A 304 27.37 21.71 10.77
C ILE A 304 28.64 21.82 11.61
N GLN A 305 29.67 21.01 11.29
CA GLN A 305 30.98 21.07 11.94
C GLN A 305 31.86 22.19 11.36
N VAL A 306 32.69 22.82 12.20
CA VAL A 306 33.69 23.81 11.75
C VAL A 306 34.62 23.19 10.70
N GLY A 307 34.74 23.84 9.55
CA GLY A 307 35.55 23.39 8.41
C GLY A 307 34.86 22.39 7.49
N MET A 308 33.64 21.95 7.78
CA MET A 308 32.82 21.10 6.90
C MET A 308 31.78 21.91 6.12
N GLU A 309 31.22 21.30 5.08
CA GLU A 309 30.25 21.89 4.16
C GLU A 309 28.93 21.09 4.18
N LEU A 310 27.80 21.79 4.09
CA LEU A 310 26.43 21.24 4.07
C LEU A 310 25.67 21.83 2.89
N GLN A 311 25.17 20.98 1.99
CA GLN A 311 24.35 21.42 0.85
C GLN A 311 22.91 21.67 1.31
N LEU A 312 22.41 22.87 1.03
CA LEU A 312 21.00 23.22 1.21
C LEU A 312 20.28 23.21 -0.15
N GLU A 313 19.03 22.80 -0.13
CA GLU A 313 18.16 22.68 -1.30
C GLU A 313 17.08 23.77 -1.25
N PHE A 314 16.92 24.48 -2.37
CA PHE A 314 15.88 25.48 -2.59
C PHE A 314 14.73 24.86 -3.39
N THR A 315 13.50 25.09 -2.97
CA THR A 315 12.28 24.69 -3.71
C THR A 315 11.30 25.85 -3.79
N CYS A 316 10.53 25.90 -4.87
CA CYS A 316 9.51 26.91 -5.16
C CYS A 316 8.13 26.29 -5.33
N THR A 317 7.08 27.08 -5.10
CA THR A 317 5.69 26.70 -5.38
C THR A 317 5.06 27.74 -6.32
N PRO A 318 4.49 27.32 -7.46
CA PRO A 318 4.58 25.96 -8.03
C PRO A 318 6.02 25.62 -8.48
N SER A 319 6.36 24.32 -8.49
CA SER A 319 7.72 23.83 -8.80
C SER A 319 8.17 24.09 -10.24
N THR A 320 7.24 24.49 -11.11
CA THR A 320 7.45 24.87 -12.51
C THR A 320 7.97 26.29 -12.68
N VAL A 321 7.94 27.13 -11.63
CA VAL A 321 8.42 28.52 -11.69
C VAL A 321 9.92 28.58 -11.45
N VAL A 322 10.68 29.08 -12.43
CA VAL A 322 12.11 29.38 -12.26
C VAL A 322 12.26 30.83 -11.79
N PRO A 323 12.75 31.09 -10.56
CA PRO A 323 12.89 32.47 -10.08
C PRO A 323 13.94 33.24 -10.88
N SER A 324 13.68 34.52 -11.12
CA SER A 324 14.60 35.40 -11.86
C SER A 324 15.91 35.66 -11.10
N SER A 325 15.88 35.57 -9.77
CA SER A 325 17.05 35.65 -8.90
C SER A 325 16.86 34.84 -7.62
N VAL A 326 17.90 34.13 -7.19
CA VAL A 326 17.96 33.43 -5.91
C VAL A 326 19.16 33.96 -5.13
N ILE A 327 18.91 34.54 -3.95
CA ILE A 327 19.92 35.16 -3.10
C ILE A 327 19.97 34.41 -1.78
N TRP A 328 21.12 33.82 -1.48
CA TRP A 328 21.40 33.18 -0.20
C TRP A 328 22.10 34.15 0.75
N SER A 329 21.76 34.07 2.02
CA SER A 329 22.37 34.85 3.10
C SER A 329 22.39 34.04 4.39
N VAL A 330 23.31 34.38 5.29
CA VAL A 330 23.41 33.76 6.62
C VAL A 330 23.60 34.83 7.67
N ASP A 331 22.80 34.78 8.72
CA ASP A 331 22.99 35.63 9.90
C ASP A 331 24.10 35.02 10.76
N GLY A 332 25.13 35.81 11.06
CA GLY A 332 26.32 35.35 11.77
C GLY A 332 27.45 34.82 10.87
N ASP A 333 27.93 35.63 9.92
CA ASP A 333 29.07 35.31 9.02
C ASP A 333 30.39 34.98 9.74
N THR A 334 30.47 35.28 11.05
CA THR A 334 31.54 34.81 11.94
C THR A 334 31.52 33.29 12.10
N TYR A 335 30.34 32.69 12.19
CA TYR A 335 30.14 31.27 12.55
C TYR A 335 29.97 30.37 11.32
N ALA A 336 29.35 30.86 10.24
CA ALA A 336 29.23 30.13 8.97
C ALA A 336 29.15 31.09 7.78
N SER A 337 29.54 30.66 6.60
CA SER A 337 29.30 31.37 5.33
C SER A 337 28.47 30.52 4.38
N ILE A 338 27.71 31.15 3.49
CA ILE A 338 26.97 30.48 2.42
C ILE A 338 27.33 31.07 1.06
N ASP A 339 27.44 30.22 0.04
CA ASP A 339 27.69 30.66 -1.34
C ASP A 339 26.39 30.82 -2.15
N SER A 340 26.51 31.23 -3.42
CA SER A 340 25.38 31.45 -4.33
C SER A 340 24.60 30.17 -4.70
N ASN A 341 25.15 28.99 -4.42
CA ASN A 341 24.56 27.70 -4.75
C ASN A 341 23.95 27.01 -3.53
N GLY A 342 23.86 27.69 -2.38
CA GLY A 342 23.30 27.13 -1.14
C GLY A 342 24.25 26.20 -0.38
N LEU A 343 25.56 26.24 -0.67
CA LEU A 343 26.56 25.47 0.08
C LEU A 343 26.96 26.24 1.35
N LEU A 344 26.53 25.74 2.51
CA LEU A 344 26.83 26.32 3.83
C LEU A 344 28.15 25.74 4.36
N LYS A 345 29.05 26.59 4.86
CA LYS A 345 30.36 26.21 5.43
C LYS A 345 30.54 26.71 6.86
N GLY A 346 30.82 25.81 7.79
CA GLY A 346 31.08 26.16 9.19
C GLY A 346 32.45 26.81 9.37
N LYS A 347 32.51 28.00 10.01
CA LYS A 347 33.74 28.78 10.22
C LYS A 347 34.22 28.76 11.67
N TYR A 348 33.32 28.93 12.63
CA TYR A 348 33.66 29.06 14.04
C TYR A 348 32.53 28.54 14.91
N ALA A 349 32.85 27.80 15.97
CA ALA A 349 31.88 27.30 16.94
C ALA A 349 32.14 27.95 18.29
N GLU A 350 31.08 28.45 18.90
CA GLU A 350 31.08 29.07 20.22
C GLU A 350 29.82 28.60 20.94
N LYS A 351 29.91 28.40 22.26
CA LYS A 351 28.73 28.16 23.07
C LYS A 351 28.07 29.48 23.43
N ASP A 352 26.75 29.52 23.36
CA ASP A 352 25.96 30.62 23.87
C ASP A 352 26.08 30.67 25.40
N SER A 353 26.44 31.83 25.93
CA SER A 353 26.76 32.00 27.35
C SER A 353 25.54 31.92 28.26
N ALA A 354 24.31 32.04 27.72
CA ALA A 354 23.07 31.94 28.48
C ALA A 354 22.51 30.51 28.48
N SER A 355 22.56 29.80 27.35
CA SER A 355 21.97 28.47 27.17
C SER A 355 22.95 27.31 27.33
N GLY A 356 24.25 27.55 27.16
CA GLY A 356 25.29 26.51 27.17
C GLY A 356 25.29 25.61 25.93
N ASP A 357 24.38 25.83 24.98
CA ASP A 357 24.32 25.14 23.68
C ASP A 357 25.21 25.85 22.65
N TRP A 358 25.52 25.18 21.55
CA TRP A 358 26.28 25.75 20.45
C TRP A 358 25.47 26.81 19.70
N LYS A 359 26.12 27.92 19.33
CA LYS A 359 25.47 29.00 18.58
C LYS A 359 24.92 28.50 17.24
N SER A 360 23.73 28.99 16.91
CA SER A 360 23.07 28.73 15.65
C SER A 360 23.21 29.92 14.70
N VAL A 361 23.25 29.64 13.41
CA VAL A 361 23.12 30.62 12.34
C VAL A 361 21.76 30.48 11.68
N VAL A 362 21.20 31.59 11.18
CA VAL A 362 19.96 31.57 10.40
C VAL A 362 20.30 31.76 8.93
N VAL A 363 20.13 30.71 8.14
CA VAL A 363 20.28 30.78 6.69
C VAL A 363 18.96 31.26 6.09
N THR A 364 19.01 32.26 5.21
CA THR A 364 17.83 32.81 4.53
C THR A 364 18.04 32.81 3.02
N VAL A 365 17.05 32.32 2.29
CA VAL A 365 16.97 32.37 0.83
C VAL A 365 15.90 33.38 0.44
N LYS A 366 16.20 34.26 -0.51
CA LYS A 366 15.25 35.20 -1.09
C LYS A 366 15.16 34.98 -2.59
N ALA A 367 13.96 34.82 -3.10
CA ALA A 367 13.72 34.73 -4.54
C ALA A 367 12.44 35.49 -4.90
N ASP A 368 12.53 36.39 -5.87
CA ASP A 368 11.43 37.20 -6.43
C ASP A 368 10.43 37.75 -5.39
N GLY A 369 10.94 38.29 -4.28
CA GLY A 369 10.14 38.91 -3.21
C GLY A 369 9.60 37.96 -2.14
N LYS A 370 9.90 36.66 -2.23
CA LYS A 370 9.60 35.64 -1.22
C LYS A 370 10.87 35.26 -0.44
N GLU A 371 10.71 34.88 0.83
CA GLU A 371 11.82 34.46 1.68
C GLU A 371 11.47 33.22 2.52
N ALA A 372 12.47 32.38 2.76
CA ALA A 372 12.42 31.27 3.70
C ALA A 372 13.71 31.23 4.51
N SER A 373 13.64 30.70 5.74
CA SER A 373 14.77 30.64 6.66
C SER A 373 14.90 29.26 7.30
N LEU A 374 16.15 28.83 7.55
CA LEU A 374 16.52 27.59 8.23
C LEU A 374 17.55 27.90 9.33
N VAL A 375 17.35 27.34 10.53
CA VAL A 375 18.28 27.47 11.65
C VAL A 375 19.24 26.29 11.65
N VAL A 376 20.54 26.55 11.69
CA VAL A 376 21.60 25.53 11.68
C VAL A 376 22.57 25.74 12.84
N ARG A 377 22.84 24.72 13.64
CA ARG A 377 23.82 24.79 14.76
C ARG A 377 25.25 24.58 14.27
N VAL A 378 26.20 25.40 14.72
CA VAL A 378 27.63 25.27 14.37
C VAL A 378 28.42 24.63 15.51
N ILE A 379 28.94 23.43 15.29
CA ILE A 379 29.62 22.62 16.30
C ILE A 379 31.13 22.47 16.00
N PRO A 380 32.00 22.31 17.01
CA PRO A 380 33.45 22.20 16.79
C PRO A 380 33.80 20.93 16.00
N ARG A 381 34.88 21.01 15.22
CA ARG A 381 35.47 19.85 14.53
C ARG A 381 36.09 18.91 15.57
N GLN A 382 35.68 17.64 15.57
CA GLN A 382 36.39 16.62 16.34
C GLN A 382 37.79 16.44 15.74
N ALA A 383 38.83 16.53 16.58
CA ALA A 383 40.22 16.38 16.14
C ALA A 383 40.59 14.90 16.05
N ASP A 384 41.22 14.50 14.95
CA ASP A 384 41.92 13.23 14.85
C ASP A 384 43.12 13.20 15.82
N GLU A 385 43.29 12.06 16.50
CA GLU A 385 44.27 11.84 17.58
C GLU A 385 45.73 11.92 17.08
N ILE A 386 46.58 12.78 17.68
CA ILE A 386 48.04 12.76 17.49
C ILE A 386 48.69 12.06 18.69
N ARG A 387 49.39 10.96 18.42
CA ARG A 387 50.19 10.23 19.43
C ARG A 387 51.63 10.73 19.48
N VAL A 388 52.16 10.94 20.69
CA VAL A 388 53.59 11.15 20.96
C VAL A 388 54.01 10.17 22.06
N ASP A 389 54.98 9.31 21.78
CA ASP A 389 55.53 8.34 22.73
C ASP A 389 56.55 8.96 23.71
N VAL A 390 56.56 8.49 24.96
CA VAL A 390 57.57 8.81 25.98
C VAL A 390 58.14 7.50 26.56
N PRO A 391 59.48 7.29 26.62
CA PRO A 391 60.06 6.04 27.10
C PRO A 391 60.26 5.98 28.64
N GLU A 392 60.46 4.74 29.11
CA GLU A 392 60.20 4.15 30.45
C GLU A 392 60.81 4.75 31.73
N ASN A 393 61.58 5.85 31.70
CA ASN A 393 62.34 6.29 32.90
C ASN A 393 61.85 7.58 33.58
N ASN A 394 60.61 8.00 33.34
CA ASN A 394 59.89 9.07 34.08
C ASN A 394 60.73 10.33 34.43
N ARG A 395 61.59 10.79 33.51
CA ARG A 395 62.27 12.08 33.61
C ARG A 395 62.07 12.88 32.33
N LEU A 396 61.27 13.94 32.42
CA LEU A 396 61.15 14.97 31.41
C LEU A 396 62.40 15.87 31.46
N LYS A 397 63.13 15.96 30.34
CA LYS A 397 64.22 16.92 30.17
C LYS A 397 63.78 17.93 29.12
N VAL A 398 63.52 19.18 29.52
CA VAL A 398 63.17 20.29 28.63
C VAL A 398 64.23 21.36 28.79
N GLY A 399 65.21 21.43 27.87
CA GLY A 399 66.23 22.48 27.85
C GLY A 399 67.16 22.56 29.07
N SER A 400 68.11 23.52 29.05
CA SER A 400 69.17 23.66 30.06
C SER A 400 68.69 24.39 31.32
N GLY A 401 68.47 23.65 32.43
CA GLY A 401 68.51 24.22 33.78
C GLY A 401 67.39 23.82 34.76
N TRP A 402 66.32 23.15 34.33
CA TRP A 402 65.16 22.87 35.17
C TRP A 402 65.06 21.39 35.56
N THR A 403 64.75 21.11 36.83
CA THR A 403 64.52 19.74 37.32
C THR A 403 63.30 19.75 38.24
N PHE A 404 62.36 18.81 38.05
CA PHE A 404 61.13 18.69 38.84
C PHE A 404 61.18 17.43 39.72
N ASN A 405 60.70 17.52 40.97
CA ASN A 405 60.58 16.40 41.92
C ASN A 405 59.22 16.46 42.65
N PRO A 406 58.27 15.54 42.40
CA PRO A 406 57.03 15.45 43.16
C PRO A 406 57.21 14.68 44.49
N VAL A 407 56.49 15.07 45.56
CA VAL A 407 56.39 14.35 46.85
C VAL A 407 54.92 14.15 47.20
N ILE A 408 54.52 12.94 47.61
CA ILE A 408 53.13 12.55 47.92
C ILE A 408 52.99 12.35 49.44
N TYR A 409 51.94 12.90 50.07
CA TYR A 409 51.58 12.64 51.46
C TYR A 409 50.26 11.86 51.55
N PRO A 410 50.14 10.86 52.46
CA PRO A 410 48.92 10.09 52.59
C PRO A 410 48.16 10.46 53.86
N GLU A 411 47.47 11.61 53.91
CA GLU A 411 46.44 11.86 54.93
C GLU A 411 45.26 12.66 54.36
N GLY A 412 44.09 12.02 54.24
CA GLY A 412 42.78 12.68 54.15
C GLY A 412 42.36 13.27 52.80
N LEU A 413 41.78 12.45 51.92
CA LEU A 413 40.87 12.82 50.82
C LEU A 413 41.31 13.90 49.81
N GLY A 414 42.62 14.02 49.54
CA GLY A 414 43.21 14.75 48.40
C GLY A 414 44.72 14.51 48.27
N PHE A 415 45.30 14.66 47.08
CA PHE A 415 46.77 14.65 46.86
C PHE A 415 47.25 16.04 46.42
N SER A 416 48.45 16.44 46.86
CA SER A 416 49.09 17.70 46.47
C SER A 416 50.35 17.42 45.66
N VAL A 417 50.60 18.17 44.58
CA VAL A 417 51.87 18.13 43.82
C VAL A 417 52.58 19.47 43.98
N ILE A 418 53.77 19.47 44.60
CA ILE A 418 54.59 20.68 44.77
C ILE A 418 55.69 20.69 43.70
N ALA A 419 55.82 21.79 42.95
CA ALA A 419 56.96 22.04 42.07
C ALA A 419 57.93 23.03 42.74
N ILE A 420 59.18 22.62 42.96
CA ILE A 420 60.21 23.49 43.55
C ILE A 420 61.15 23.97 42.45
N CYS A 421 61.19 25.29 42.21
CA CYS A 421 62.21 25.94 41.38
C CYS A 421 63.28 26.55 42.29
N ASN A 422 64.57 26.29 42.04
CA ASN A 422 65.65 26.86 42.87
C ASN A 422 66.11 28.24 42.34
N PRO A 423 66.61 29.20 43.16
CA PRO A 423 66.60 29.27 44.63
C PRO A 423 65.77 30.44 45.23
N TYR A 424 64.91 31.16 44.49
CA TYR A 424 64.23 32.35 45.04
C TYR A 424 62.70 32.48 44.85
N SER A 425 62.01 31.45 44.34
CA SER A 425 60.54 31.51 44.30
C SER A 425 59.91 30.12 44.40
N VAL A 426 59.05 29.94 45.40
CA VAL A 426 58.14 28.79 45.52
C VAL A 426 56.83 29.16 44.84
N LEU A 427 56.41 28.39 43.85
CA LEU A 427 55.06 28.47 43.27
C LEU A 427 54.27 27.28 43.80
N GLU A 428 53.38 27.54 44.75
CA GLU A 428 52.42 26.54 45.26
C GLU A 428 51.14 26.61 44.42
N GLY A 429 50.83 25.52 43.73
CA GLY A 429 49.52 25.27 43.13
C GLY A 429 48.90 24.06 43.82
N VAL A 430 47.76 24.26 44.50
CA VAL A 430 47.00 23.16 45.12
C VAL A 430 45.84 22.81 44.19
N CYS A 431 45.77 21.55 43.75
CA CYS A 431 44.64 21.04 42.99
C CYS A 431 43.74 20.22 43.93
N TYR A 432 42.48 20.64 44.09
CA TYR A 432 41.46 19.87 44.82
C TYR A 432 40.53 19.22 43.81
N THR A 433 40.89 18.04 43.32
CA THR A 433 39.95 17.16 42.61
C THR A 433 40.18 15.73 43.06
N GLN A 434 39.19 15.13 43.72
CA GLN A 434 39.16 13.69 43.95
C GLN A 434 39.07 12.98 42.61
N PRO A 435 39.97 12.03 42.28
CA PRO A 435 39.80 11.20 41.10
C PRO A 435 38.69 10.19 41.37
N ALA A 436 37.68 10.15 40.50
CA ALA A 436 36.56 9.21 40.63
C ALA A 436 36.86 7.82 40.05
N THR A 437 37.99 7.62 39.37
CA THR A 437 38.34 6.35 38.70
C THR A 437 39.85 6.06 38.72
N PRO A 438 40.30 4.80 38.60
CA PRO A 438 41.72 4.49 38.33
C PRO A 438 42.13 4.94 36.92
N GLY A 439 43.36 5.43 36.76
CA GLY A 439 43.88 5.85 35.45
C GLY A 439 45.00 6.90 35.49
N ARG A 440 45.54 7.19 34.30
CA ARG A 440 46.60 8.18 34.09
C ARG A 440 46.00 9.57 33.96
N TYR A 441 46.26 10.42 34.94
CA TYR A 441 45.72 11.78 34.95
C TYR A 441 46.75 12.78 34.42
N SER A 442 46.30 13.66 33.52
CA SER A 442 47.09 14.77 32.97
C SER A 442 46.77 16.05 33.72
N TYR A 443 47.79 16.70 34.29
CA TYR A 443 47.65 18.03 34.88
C TYR A 443 48.42 19.05 34.05
N THR A 444 47.76 20.16 33.71
CA THR A 444 48.37 21.31 33.02
C THR A 444 48.55 22.42 34.04
N PHE A 445 49.77 22.91 34.20
CA PHE A 445 50.04 24.07 35.06
C PHE A 445 50.24 25.29 34.18
N THR A 446 49.58 26.39 34.53
CA THR A 446 49.83 27.71 33.95
C THR A 446 50.76 28.48 34.88
N LEU A 447 51.98 28.78 34.41
CA LEU A 447 52.91 29.64 35.14
C LEU A 447 52.58 31.10 34.82
N SER A 448 51.81 31.77 35.68
CA SER A 448 51.58 33.22 35.57
C SER A 448 52.22 33.93 36.76
N GLY A 449 53.26 34.74 36.51
CA GLY A 449 53.80 35.66 37.52
C GLY A 449 55.31 35.90 37.47
N HIS A 450 55.77 36.71 36.52
CA HIS A 450 56.83 37.70 36.72
C HIS A 450 56.87 38.64 35.52
N GLU A 451 56.96 39.96 35.76
CA GLU A 451 56.75 41.05 34.78
C GLU A 451 57.72 41.11 33.57
N ASN A 452 58.47 40.05 33.23
CA ASN A 452 59.42 40.07 32.10
C ASN A 452 59.50 38.77 31.29
N LEU A 453 58.43 37.98 31.20
CA LEU A 453 58.36 36.83 30.28
C LEU A 453 57.19 37.05 29.31
N VAL A 454 57.48 37.02 28.00
CA VAL A 454 56.53 37.36 26.92
C VAL A 454 55.83 36.13 26.33
N ASP A 455 56.09 34.92 26.85
CA ASP A 455 55.44 33.70 26.35
C ASP A 455 54.85 32.87 27.51
N GLU A 456 53.57 32.48 27.38
CA GLU A 456 52.91 31.49 28.23
C GLU A 456 53.48 30.10 27.92
N TYR A 457 54.03 29.43 28.93
CA TYR A 457 54.46 28.04 28.81
C TYR A 457 53.49 27.12 29.57
N ASN A 458 52.77 26.28 28.83
CA ASN A 458 51.96 25.21 29.38
C ASN A 458 52.83 23.97 29.58
N VAL A 459 52.99 23.52 30.82
CA VAL A 459 53.70 22.26 31.14
C VAL A 459 52.67 21.21 31.54
N LYS A 460 52.65 20.07 30.83
CA LYS A 460 51.82 18.90 31.15
C LYS A 460 52.65 17.85 31.87
N THR A 461 52.12 17.28 32.95
CA THR A 461 52.69 16.10 33.64
C THR A 461 51.63 15.02 33.86
N TYR A 462 52.05 13.78 34.09
CA TYR A 462 51.18 12.62 34.28
C TYR A 462 51.41 11.94 35.64
N VAL A 463 50.32 11.52 36.30
CA VAL A 463 50.35 10.70 37.53
C VAL A 463 49.39 9.53 37.37
N ASP A 464 49.85 8.31 37.67
CA ASP A 464 49.04 7.09 37.65
C ASP A 464 48.54 6.77 39.06
N ILE A 465 47.22 6.54 39.21
CA ILE A 465 46.59 6.15 40.48
C ILE A 465 45.75 4.89 40.23
N ASP A 466 46.02 3.83 40.98
CA ASP A 466 45.27 2.57 40.98
C ASP A 466 44.35 2.47 42.22
N VAL A 467 43.05 2.27 41.98
CA VAL A 467 42.05 1.85 42.99
C VAL A 467 41.13 0.84 42.31
N GLU A 468 40.93 -0.34 42.89
CA GLU A 468 40.14 -1.45 42.30
C GLU A 468 38.61 -1.16 42.30
N PRO A 469 37.87 -1.38 41.18
CA PRO A 469 36.41 -1.16 41.13
C PRO A 469 35.53 -2.43 41.30
N TYR A 470 34.28 -2.21 41.74
CA TYR A 470 33.20 -3.17 42.07
C TYR A 470 32.31 -3.54 40.82
N TRP A 471 31.59 -4.68 40.81
CA TRP A 471 31.01 -5.34 39.60
C TRP A 471 29.46 -5.53 39.58
N VAL A 472 28.84 -5.55 38.37
CA VAL A 472 27.43 -5.97 38.08
C VAL A 472 27.37 -7.37 37.43
N GLU A 473 26.45 -8.25 37.85
CA GLU A 473 26.54 -9.69 37.53
C GLU A 473 25.68 -10.28 36.37
N THR A 474 24.43 -9.93 36.00
CA THR A 474 23.75 -10.49 34.78
C THR A 474 22.47 -9.72 34.35
N VAL A 475 22.18 -9.61 33.03
CA VAL A 475 20.87 -9.22 32.44
C VAL A 475 20.21 -10.46 31.84
N VAL A 476 18.91 -10.67 32.06
CA VAL A 476 18.16 -11.82 31.52
C VAL A 476 16.90 -11.34 30.79
N LEU A 477 16.66 -11.87 29.59
CA LEU A 477 15.40 -11.74 28.84
C LEU A 477 14.69 -13.11 28.78
N PRO A 478 13.37 -13.16 28.57
CA PRO A 478 12.69 -14.40 28.18
C PRO A 478 13.31 -14.94 26.88
N SER A 479 13.43 -16.26 26.75
CA SER A 479 14.02 -16.89 25.56
C SER A 479 13.19 -16.67 24.30
N THR A 480 11.87 -16.58 24.44
CA THR A 480 10.91 -16.40 23.34
C THR A 480 9.77 -15.49 23.77
N TYR A 481 9.22 -14.73 22.82
CA TYR A 481 8.05 -13.87 23.01
C TYR A 481 7.19 -13.90 21.74
N GLU A 482 5.87 -14.02 21.87
CA GLU A 482 4.96 -14.06 20.73
C GLU A 482 4.13 -12.78 20.64
N MET A 483 3.96 -12.26 19.43
CA MET A 483 3.21 -11.03 19.13
C MET A 483 2.42 -11.19 17.84
N GLU A 484 1.41 -10.35 17.63
CA GLU A 484 0.68 -10.24 16.36
C GLU A 484 1.17 -9.00 15.59
N ALA A 485 1.25 -9.08 14.26
CA ALA A 485 1.63 -7.94 13.45
C ALA A 485 0.65 -6.76 13.68
N GLY A 486 1.20 -5.55 13.85
CA GLY A 486 0.44 -4.36 14.22
C GLY A 486 0.31 -4.12 15.73
N SER A 487 0.76 -5.03 16.58
CA SER A 487 0.75 -4.85 18.04
C SER A 487 2.05 -4.24 18.59
N THR A 488 1.98 -3.64 19.78
CA THR A 488 3.15 -3.22 20.56
C THR A 488 3.21 -3.92 21.90
N ALA A 489 4.42 -4.20 22.39
CA ALA A 489 4.65 -4.82 23.69
C ALA A 489 5.97 -4.36 24.29
N MET A 490 6.14 -4.57 25.60
CA MET A 490 7.39 -4.30 26.30
C MET A 490 7.90 -5.59 26.93
N ILE A 491 9.13 -5.97 26.62
CA ILE A 491 9.81 -7.07 27.31
C ILE A 491 10.46 -6.49 28.57
N ILE A 492 10.14 -7.08 29.72
CA ILE A 492 10.67 -6.67 31.02
C ILE A 492 11.94 -7.51 31.31
N PRO A 493 13.16 -6.95 31.23
CA PRO A 493 14.37 -7.65 31.63
C PRO A 493 14.45 -7.87 33.14
N GLU A 494 15.00 -9.02 33.54
CA GLU A 494 15.30 -9.32 34.93
C GLU A 494 16.79 -9.07 35.23
N PHE A 495 17.07 -8.53 36.42
CA PHE A 495 18.41 -8.24 36.92
C PHE A 495 18.69 -9.00 38.22
N THR A 496 19.86 -9.63 38.33
CA THR A 496 20.35 -10.17 39.61
C THR A 496 21.19 -9.11 40.33
N SER A 497 20.85 -8.79 41.58
CA SER A 497 21.56 -7.78 42.40
C SER A 497 22.97 -8.23 42.79
N ASP A 498 23.91 -7.29 42.87
CA ASP A 498 25.20 -7.52 43.51
C ASP A 498 25.11 -7.46 45.05
N VAL A 499 26.25 -7.70 45.72
CA VAL A 499 26.38 -7.89 47.18
C VAL A 499 26.01 -6.65 48.01
N GLU A 500 25.79 -5.48 47.40
CA GLU A 500 25.36 -4.24 48.07
C GLU A 500 23.98 -3.73 47.61
N GLY A 501 23.25 -4.48 46.78
CA GLY A 501 21.86 -4.17 46.44
C GLY A 501 21.68 -3.06 45.40
N HIS A 502 22.70 -2.76 44.59
CA HIS A 502 22.55 -1.85 43.45
C HIS A 502 21.93 -2.63 42.27
N GLN A 503 20.76 -2.18 41.80
CA GLN A 503 20.10 -2.75 40.61
C GLN A 503 20.22 -1.80 39.41
N PRO A 504 20.64 -2.29 38.23
CA PRO A 504 20.55 -1.52 36.99
C PRO A 504 19.10 -1.12 36.71
N SER A 505 18.89 0.06 36.11
CA SER A 505 17.55 0.46 35.66
C SER A 505 17.33 0.13 34.19
N TYR A 506 16.08 -0.04 33.77
CA TYR A 506 15.70 -0.26 32.36
C TYR A 506 16.22 0.83 31.41
N LYS A 507 16.49 2.04 31.91
CA LYS A 507 17.04 3.17 31.14
C LYS A 507 18.53 3.02 30.81
N ASP A 508 19.19 2.05 31.44
CA ASP A 508 20.62 1.78 31.30
C ASP A 508 20.88 0.60 30.34
N LEU A 509 19.90 0.26 29.50
CA LEU A 509 20.01 -0.77 28.46
C LEU A 509 19.92 -0.12 27.07
N ALA A 510 20.79 -0.56 26.18
CA ALA A 510 20.67 -0.33 24.75
C ALA A 510 19.95 -1.51 24.10
N TRP A 511 18.92 -1.20 23.31
CA TRP A 511 18.10 -2.20 22.63
C TRP A 511 18.34 -2.21 21.13
N SER A 512 18.32 -3.39 20.51
CA SER A 512 18.44 -3.55 19.07
C SER A 512 17.61 -4.71 18.56
N SER A 513 17.19 -4.63 17.30
CA SER A 513 16.46 -5.68 16.57
C SER A 513 17.33 -6.19 15.44
N SER A 514 17.34 -7.52 15.22
CA SER A 514 18.09 -8.13 14.11
C SER A 514 17.43 -7.90 12.74
N ASP A 515 16.13 -7.61 12.69
CA ASP A 515 15.35 -7.38 11.47
C ASP A 515 14.21 -6.37 11.75
N ASN A 516 14.48 -5.11 11.42
CA ASN A 516 13.54 -4.01 11.57
C ASN A 516 12.36 -4.06 10.58
N GLU A 517 12.33 -4.97 9.60
CA GLU A 517 11.15 -5.19 8.79
C GLU A 517 10.15 -6.12 9.49
N VAL A 518 10.61 -7.01 10.38
CA VAL A 518 9.76 -7.95 11.16
C VAL A 518 9.23 -7.31 12.43
N ALA A 519 10.12 -6.73 13.25
CA ALA A 519 9.72 -5.90 14.39
C ALA A 519 10.79 -4.85 14.71
N THR A 520 10.36 -3.65 15.08
CA THR A 520 11.26 -2.59 15.58
C THR A 520 11.27 -2.58 17.09
N VAL A 521 12.36 -2.12 17.70
CA VAL A 521 12.47 -1.91 19.15
C VAL A 521 12.95 -0.49 19.44
N ASN A 522 12.31 0.16 20.40
CA ASN A 522 12.74 1.47 20.87
C ASN A 522 14.07 1.32 21.64
N GLU A 523 15.12 1.95 21.12
CA GLU A 523 16.50 1.84 21.59
C GLU A 523 16.69 2.18 23.09
N LYS A 524 15.77 2.94 23.69
CA LYS A 524 15.85 3.41 25.08
C LYS A 524 14.84 2.77 26.02
N THR A 525 13.68 2.36 25.51
CA THR A 525 12.59 1.84 26.35
C THR A 525 12.42 0.33 26.24
N GLY A 526 12.94 -0.32 25.19
CA GLY A 526 12.70 -1.74 24.92
C GLY A 526 11.27 -2.05 24.46
N GLU A 527 10.49 -1.04 24.08
CA GLU A 527 9.16 -1.22 23.49
C GLU A 527 9.30 -1.73 22.06
N ILE A 528 8.67 -2.88 21.77
CA ILE A 528 8.72 -3.58 20.50
C ILE A 528 7.43 -3.30 19.73
N THR A 529 7.56 -3.00 18.44
CA THR A 529 6.43 -2.87 17.50
C THR A 529 6.54 -3.95 16.44
N ALA A 530 5.57 -4.86 16.41
CA ALA A 530 5.50 -5.95 15.43
C ALA A 530 4.96 -5.43 14.09
N LEU A 531 5.66 -5.70 12.98
CA LEU A 531 5.35 -5.12 11.67
C LEU A 531 4.83 -6.14 10.65
N LYS A 532 5.50 -7.29 10.51
CA LYS A 532 5.10 -8.36 9.58
C LYS A 532 5.39 -9.73 10.18
N ALA A 533 4.69 -10.77 9.71
CA ALA A 533 4.92 -12.12 10.20
C ALA A 533 6.37 -12.57 9.96
N GLY A 534 6.96 -13.20 10.96
CA GLY A 534 8.37 -13.58 10.94
C GLY A 534 8.95 -13.80 12.33
N SER A 535 10.24 -14.10 12.38
CA SER A 535 10.98 -14.28 13.64
C SER A 535 12.16 -13.32 13.66
N VAL A 536 12.33 -12.60 14.77
CA VAL A 536 13.40 -11.61 14.95
C VAL A 536 14.03 -11.73 16.33
N GLU A 537 15.33 -11.45 16.44
CA GLU A 537 16.03 -11.43 17.71
C GLU A 537 16.09 -10.00 18.25
N ILE A 538 15.54 -9.78 19.45
CA ILE A 538 15.65 -8.54 20.19
C ILE A 538 16.75 -8.68 21.23
N THR A 539 17.73 -7.79 21.18
CA THR A 539 18.90 -7.81 22.08
C THR A 539 18.88 -6.63 23.03
N ALA A 540 18.97 -6.90 24.33
CA ALA A 540 19.25 -5.90 25.35
C ALA A 540 20.73 -6.00 25.76
N THR A 541 21.45 -4.89 25.71
CA THR A 541 22.86 -4.81 26.12
C THR A 541 23.01 -3.77 27.22
N THR A 542 23.73 -4.09 28.29
CA THR A 542 24.05 -3.09 29.32
C THR A 542 24.79 -1.91 28.70
N SER A 543 24.14 -0.75 28.67
CA SER A 543 24.79 0.50 28.27
C SER A 543 25.35 1.14 29.52
N HIS A 544 26.67 1.27 29.64
CA HIS A 544 27.26 2.48 30.21
C HIS A 544 28.72 2.63 29.74
N GLU A 545 28.96 3.73 29.05
CA GLU A 545 30.26 4.30 28.69
C GLU A 545 30.97 4.93 29.92
N TRP A 546 31.08 4.19 31.03
CA TRP A 546 32.06 4.55 32.06
C TRP A 546 33.26 3.63 31.91
N SER A 547 34.31 4.18 31.28
CA SER A 547 35.71 3.78 31.41
C SER A 547 35.94 2.35 31.93
N VAL A 548 35.50 1.37 31.13
CA VAL A 548 35.86 -0.04 31.33
C VAL A 548 37.26 -0.21 30.77
N PRO A 549 38.18 -0.86 31.50
CA PRO A 549 39.47 -1.24 30.94
C PRO A 549 39.27 -2.08 29.68
N SER A 550 40.16 -1.93 28.70
CA SER A 550 40.13 -2.77 27.50
C SER A 550 40.10 -4.25 27.89
N GLY A 551 38.97 -4.93 27.65
CA GLY A 551 38.80 -6.36 27.94
C GLY A 551 37.54 -6.76 28.72
N THR A 552 36.73 -5.83 29.23
CA THR A 552 35.47 -6.17 29.92
C THR A 552 34.37 -6.47 28.91
N ALA A 553 33.86 -7.71 28.88
CA ALA A 553 32.78 -8.12 27.98
C ALA A 553 31.45 -7.46 28.36
N HIS A 554 30.81 -6.75 27.42
CA HIS A 554 29.42 -6.33 27.56
C HIS A 554 28.54 -7.55 27.79
N LYS A 555 27.64 -7.50 28.77
CA LYS A 555 26.64 -8.55 28.97
C LYS A 555 25.41 -8.20 28.14
N SER A 556 25.07 -9.07 27.21
CA SER A 556 23.85 -8.99 26.40
C SER A 556 22.94 -10.17 26.71
N ALA A 557 21.64 -9.94 26.56
CA ALA A 557 20.61 -10.97 26.57
C ALA A 557 19.74 -10.81 25.33
N THR A 558 19.28 -11.93 24.79
CA THR A 558 18.49 -11.98 23.56
C THR A 558 17.13 -12.65 23.82
N CYS A 559 16.12 -12.20 23.09
CA CYS A 559 14.79 -12.78 23.05
C CYS A 559 14.39 -13.00 21.59
N VAL A 560 13.95 -14.22 21.26
CA VAL A 560 13.38 -14.49 19.93
C VAL A 560 11.91 -14.09 19.93
N VAL A 561 11.59 -13.01 19.22
CA VAL A 561 10.22 -12.53 19.02
C VAL A 561 9.64 -13.17 17.77
N THR A 562 8.56 -13.92 17.91
CA THR A 562 7.79 -14.47 16.80
C THR A 562 6.56 -13.60 16.56
N VAL A 563 6.53 -12.93 15.41
CA VAL A 563 5.38 -12.16 14.95
C VAL A 563 4.49 -13.07 14.11
N LYS A 564 3.25 -13.25 14.54
CA LYS A 564 2.20 -13.96 13.83
C LYS A 564 1.43 -12.97 12.95
N GLU A 565 0.86 -13.45 11.84
CA GLU A 565 -0.13 -12.70 11.10
C GLU A 565 -1.27 -12.27 12.05
N PRO A 566 -1.83 -11.06 11.89
CA PRO A 566 -2.92 -10.61 12.75
C PRO A 566 -4.10 -11.56 12.56
N ALA A 567 -4.77 -11.93 13.65
CA ALA A 567 -5.95 -12.76 13.58
C ALA A 567 -7.00 -12.06 12.70
N LEU A 568 -7.28 -12.62 11.51
CA LEU A 568 -8.29 -12.07 10.60
C LEU A 568 -9.63 -12.02 11.34
N ALA A 569 -10.11 -10.80 11.60
CA ALA A 569 -11.37 -10.59 12.28
C ALA A 569 -12.49 -11.21 11.44
N LEU A 570 -13.11 -12.26 11.96
CA LEU A 570 -14.17 -12.97 11.24
C LEU A 570 -15.37 -12.06 10.99
N ASN A 571 -15.77 -11.91 9.73
CA ASN A 571 -16.93 -11.16 9.30
C ASN A 571 -17.95 -12.08 8.58
N ILE A 572 -19.22 -11.68 8.65
CA ILE A 572 -20.26 -12.28 7.81
C ILE A 572 -19.98 -11.85 6.37
N GLY A 573 -20.05 -12.79 5.43
CA GLY A 573 -19.70 -12.59 4.02
C GLY A 573 -18.24 -12.88 3.69
N ASP A 574 -17.41 -13.31 4.65
CA ASP A 574 -16.04 -13.73 4.36
C ASP A 574 -16.05 -14.95 3.43
N TYR A 575 -15.13 -14.95 2.47
CA TYR A 575 -14.83 -16.11 1.63
C TYR A 575 -14.12 -17.15 2.48
N TYR A 576 -14.62 -18.38 2.49
CA TYR A 576 -14.04 -19.51 3.21
C TYR A 576 -13.36 -20.45 2.22
N TYR A 577 -12.10 -20.77 2.47
CA TYR A 577 -11.24 -21.47 1.52
C TYR A 577 -11.03 -22.94 1.87
N SER A 578 -10.66 -23.74 0.87
CA SER A 578 -10.39 -25.18 1.00
C SER A 578 -9.26 -25.53 1.98
N ASP A 579 -8.40 -24.57 2.33
CA ASP A 579 -7.34 -24.72 3.33
C ASP A 579 -7.79 -24.41 4.77
N GLY A 580 -9.05 -24.01 4.97
CA GLY A 580 -9.63 -23.67 6.27
C GLY A 580 -9.42 -22.21 6.70
N THR A 581 -8.80 -21.39 5.85
CA THR A 581 -8.67 -19.94 6.08
C THR A 581 -9.89 -19.18 5.57
N TRP A 582 -10.03 -17.91 5.97
CA TRP A 582 -11.09 -17.02 5.51
C TRP A 582 -10.59 -15.60 5.27
N SER A 583 -11.28 -14.81 4.44
CA SER A 583 -10.95 -13.40 4.18
C SER A 583 -12.16 -12.61 3.69
N SER A 584 -12.23 -11.31 4.04
CA SER A 584 -13.25 -10.38 3.52
C SER A 584 -12.98 -9.95 2.07
N GLU A 585 -11.72 -10.05 1.64
CA GLU A 585 -11.28 -9.83 0.26
C GLU A 585 -11.06 -11.17 -0.44
N LEU A 586 -11.42 -11.23 -1.72
CA LEU A 586 -11.29 -12.44 -2.53
C LEU A 586 -9.81 -12.68 -2.86
N ASP A 587 -9.28 -13.81 -2.40
CA ASP A 587 -7.95 -14.28 -2.75
C ASP A 587 -8.06 -15.25 -3.93
N GLU A 588 -7.79 -14.74 -5.12
CA GLU A 588 -7.86 -15.52 -6.38
C GLU A 588 -6.86 -16.70 -6.43
N SER A 589 -5.87 -16.75 -5.53
CA SER A 589 -4.93 -17.86 -5.45
C SER A 589 -5.49 -19.08 -4.71
N LYS A 590 -6.60 -18.91 -3.98
CA LYS A 590 -7.22 -19.94 -3.15
C LYS A 590 -8.57 -20.38 -3.70
N THR A 591 -8.92 -21.64 -3.44
CA THR A 591 -10.22 -22.19 -3.83
C THR A 591 -11.27 -21.86 -2.77
N VAL A 592 -12.24 -21.01 -3.12
CA VAL A 592 -13.40 -20.73 -2.26
C VAL A 592 -14.32 -21.95 -2.27
N ILE A 593 -14.69 -22.43 -1.08
CA ILE A 593 -15.60 -23.57 -0.90
C ILE A 593 -16.91 -23.17 -0.21
N GLY A 594 -17.00 -21.93 0.26
CA GLY A 594 -18.23 -21.41 0.86
C GLY A 594 -18.10 -19.99 1.38
N ILE A 595 -19.21 -19.46 1.87
CA ILE A 595 -19.31 -18.10 2.42
C ILE A 595 -19.72 -18.17 3.90
N VAL A 596 -19.02 -17.43 4.76
CA VAL A 596 -19.38 -17.32 6.18
C VAL A 596 -20.72 -16.58 6.28
N PHE A 597 -21.76 -17.24 6.78
CA PHE A 597 -23.08 -16.61 6.94
C PHE A 597 -23.47 -16.35 8.40
N SER A 598 -22.73 -16.91 9.36
CA SER A 598 -23.00 -16.72 10.79
C SER A 598 -21.71 -16.83 11.61
N LYS A 599 -21.64 -16.04 12.69
CA LYS A 599 -20.59 -16.09 13.72
C LYS A 599 -21.03 -16.88 14.96
N ALA A 600 -22.11 -17.64 14.85
CA ALA A 600 -22.66 -18.40 15.96
C ALA A 600 -21.76 -19.60 16.30
N ASN A 601 -21.43 -19.76 17.58
CA ASN A 601 -20.80 -20.97 18.09
C ASN A 601 -21.83 -22.10 18.16
N ALA A 602 -21.92 -22.90 17.09
CA ALA A 602 -22.86 -24.02 17.00
C ALA A 602 -22.53 -25.16 17.97
N VAL A 603 -21.25 -25.36 18.32
CA VAL A 603 -20.78 -26.34 19.33
C VAL A 603 -21.47 -26.13 20.68
N SER A 604 -21.83 -24.89 21.05
CA SER A 604 -22.55 -24.61 22.30
C SER A 604 -23.97 -25.21 22.35
N SER A 605 -24.54 -25.54 21.19
CA SER A 605 -25.94 -25.97 21.03
C SER A 605 -26.06 -27.40 20.50
N ASP A 606 -25.17 -27.82 19.61
CA ASP A 606 -25.15 -29.14 18.96
C ASP A 606 -24.21 -30.09 19.70
N SER A 607 -24.77 -31.12 20.35
CA SER A 607 -24.01 -32.01 21.23
C SER A 607 -23.06 -32.96 20.50
N HIS A 608 -23.38 -33.39 19.28
CA HIS A 608 -22.50 -34.26 18.50
C HIS A 608 -21.41 -33.43 17.83
N LEU A 609 -21.72 -32.23 17.35
CA LEU A 609 -20.70 -31.32 16.84
C LEU A 609 -19.68 -30.98 17.94
N ALA A 610 -20.15 -30.77 19.18
CA ALA A 610 -19.28 -30.55 20.33
C ALA A 610 -18.38 -31.75 20.66
N ALA A 611 -18.86 -32.97 20.44
CA ALA A 611 -18.11 -34.19 20.71
C ALA A 611 -17.08 -34.49 19.62
N ASP A 612 -17.48 -34.35 18.36
CA ASP A 612 -16.67 -34.74 17.20
C ASP A 612 -15.71 -33.62 16.77
N TYR A 613 -16.14 -32.36 16.89
CA TYR A 613 -15.44 -31.16 16.42
C TYR A 613 -15.46 -30.02 17.46
N PRO A 614 -14.91 -30.22 18.67
CA PRO A 614 -14.98 -29.23 19.76
C PRO A 614 -14.29 -27.88 19.43
N GLY A 615 -13.43 -27.84 18.42
CA GLY A 615 -12.73 -26.63 17.97
C GLY A 615 -13.57 -25.71 17.08
N CYS A 616 -14.66 -26.21 16.48
CA CYS A 616 -15.48 -25.48 15.50
C CYS A 616 -16.39 -24.45 16.17
N THR A 617 -15.78 -23.39 16.69
CA THR A 617 -16.43 -22.38 17.55
C THR A 617 -16.54 -21.01 16.89
N HIS A 618 -16.01 -20.84 15.68
CA HIS A 618 -15.87 -19.55 15.01
C HIS A 618 -17.15 -19.14 14.29
N GLY A 619 -17.78 -20.06 13.55
CA GLY A 619 -18.97 -19.74 12.79
C GLY A 619 -19.46 -20.86 11.87
N LEU A 620 -20.34 -20.46 10.95
CA LEU A 620 -20.98 -21.34 9.97
C LEU A 620 -20.75 -20.84 8.55
N VAL A 621 -20.52 -21.78 7.63
CA VAL A 621 -20.22 -21.54 6.22
C VAL A 621 -21.28 -22.24 5.37
N ILE A 622 -21.81 -21.53 4.36
CA ILE A 622 -22.75 -22.07 3.36
C ILE A 622 -21.98 -22.48 2.11
N SER A 623 -22.35 -23.60 1.50
CA SER A 623 -21.77 -24.10 0.23
C SER A 623 -21.95 -23.09 -0.91
N THR A 624 -20.99 -23.07 -1.84
CA THR A 624 -21.09 -22.27 -3.07
C THR A 624 -22.18 -22.80 -4.01
N GLU A 625 -22.42 -24.11 -4.04
CA GLU A 625 -23.46 -24.72 -4.88
C GLU A 625 -24.83 -24.78 -4.17
N GLU A 626 -25.88 -24.73 -4.99
CA GLU A 626 -27.24 -25.11 -4.62
C GLU A 626 -27.61 -26.44 -5.28
N TYR A 627 -28.32 -27.28 -4.55
CA TYR A 627 -28.89 -28.50 -5.11
C TYR A 627 -30.40 -28.43 -5.12
N LEU A 628 -31.01 -28.95 -6.18
CA LEU A 628 -32.45 -29.23 -6.19
C LEU A 628 -32.65 -30.71 -5.86
N THR A 629 -33.41 -31.00 -4.81
CA THR A 629 -33.65 -32.39 -4.42
C THR A 629 -35.03 -32.61 -3.83
N ALA A 630 -35.55 -33.81 -4.04
CA ALA A 630 -36.72 -34.29 -3.33
C ALA A 630 -36.32 -34.89 -1.99
N CYS A 631 -37.18 -34.69 -1.00
CA CYS A 631 -37.13 -35.44 0.24
C CYS A 631 -38.38 -36.32 0.33
N ALA A 632 -38.18 -37.63 0.43
CA ALA A 632 -39.25 -38.61 0.58
C ALA A 632 -38.88 -39.61 1.68
N ALA A 633 -39.88 -40.05 2.46
CA ALA A 633 -39.68 -41.17 3.35
C ALA A 633 -39.75 -42.48 2.54
N GLY A 634 -38.82 -43.41 2.78
CA GLY A 634 -38.91 -44.72 2.16
C GLY A 634 -40.12 -45.51 2.68
N ARG A 635 -40.53 -46.53 1.92
CA ARG A 635 -41.79 -47.28 2.12
C ARG A 635 -41.96 -47.97 3.47
N SER A 636 -40.90 -48.06 4.28
CA SER A 636 -40.86 -48.87 5.51
C SER A 636 -40.84 -48.06 6.81
N TRP A 637 -40.35 -46.81 6.80
CA TRP A 637 -40.37 -45.94 7.98
C TRP A 637 -41.09 -44.65 7.63
N SER A 638 -42.05 -44.27 8.48
CA SER A 638 -42.53 -42.91 8.47
C SER A 638 -41.48 -41.96 9.05
N TRP A 639 -41.62 -40.69 8.70
CA TRP A 639 -40.95 -39.58 9.35
C TRP A 639 -41.01 -39.65 10.90
N ALA A 640 -42.12 -40.14 11.48
CA ALA A 640 -42.24 -40.31 12.93
C ALA A 640 -41.40 -41.46 13.48
N ASP A 641 -41.23 -42.55 12.72
CA ASP A 641 -40.38 -43.67 13.11
C ASP A 641 -38.90 -43.24 13.13
N LEU A 642 -38.49 -42.41 12.17
CA LEU A 642 -37.16 -41.80 12.15
C LEU A 642 -36.93 -40.91 13.38
N GLY A 643 -37.84 -39.98 13.65
CA GLY A 643 -37.72 -39.10 14.82
C GLY A 643 -37.64 -39.90 16.12
N GLN A 644 -38.49 -40.92 16.29
CA GLN A 644 -38.45 -41.77 17.47
C GLN A 644 -37.11 -42.51 17.58
N TRP A 645 -36.61 -43.09 16.50
CA TRP A 645 -35.31 -43.76 16.49
C TRP A 645 -34.16 -42.81 16.85
N CYS A 646 -34.14 -41.60 16.28
CA CYS A 646 -33.13 -40.59 16.61
C CYS A 646 -33.19 -40.22 18.10
N SER A 647 -34.39 -40.07 18.67
CA SER A 647 -34.56 -39.81 20.10
C SER A 647 -34.02 -40.96 20.96
N ASP A 648 -34.35 -42.20 20.60
CA ASP A 648 -33.97 -43.40 21.37
C ASP A 648 -32.45 -43.66 21.33
N ASN A 649 -31.76 -43.16 20.30
CA ASN A 649 -30.33 -43.35 20.08
C ASN A 649 -29.48 -42.10 20.39
N GLY A 650 -30.04 -41.09 21.07
CA GLY A 650 -29.29 -39.94 21.57
C GLY A 650 -29.18 -38.74 20.62
N TYR A 651 -29.79 -38.80 19.43
CA TYR A 651 -29.83 -37.72 18.44
C TYR A 651 -31.02 -36.75 18.64
N GLY A 652 -31.56 -36.66 19.85
CA GLY A 652 -32.88 -36.08 20.18
C GLY A 652 -33.07 -34.56 20.05
N GLN A 653 -32.22 -33.84 19.30
CA GLN A 653 -32.33 -32.38 19.09
C GLN A 653 -33.06 -32.02 17.78
N TYR A 654 -33.47 -33.01 16.99
CA TYR A 654 -34.02 -32.86 15.64
C TYR A 654 -35.31 -32.05 15.50
N TYR A 655 -35.98 -31.65 16.58
CA TYR A 655 -37.18 -30.80 16.54
C TYR A 655 -36.95 -29.38 17.08
N ASP A 656 -35.75 -29.06 17.55
CA ASP A 656 -35.44 -27.74 18.12
C ASP A 656 -35.35 -26.69 16.99
N LEU A 657 -36.16 -25.63 17.10
CA LEU A 657 -36.24 -24.55 16.13
C LEU A 657 -35.32 -23.39 16.47
N ASP A 658 -34.86 -23.31 17.72
CA ASP A 658 -34.12 -22.17 18.24
C ASP A 658 -32.61 -22.43 18.28
N LYS A 659 -32.18 -23.66 18.00
CA LYS A 659 -30.78 -24.09 18.07
C LYS A 659 -30.20 -24.52 16.72
N PRO A 660 -28.95 -24.12 16.41
CA PRO A 660 -28.22 -24.63 15.25
C PRO A 660 -27.75 -26.06 15.54
N VAL A 661 -28.53 -27.06 15.13
CA VAL A 661 -28.33 -28.48 15.45
C VAL A 661 -28.25 -29.35 14.19
N GLY A 662 -27.86 -28.75 13.06
CA GLY A 662 -27.91 -29.40 11.75
C GLY A 662 -26.98 -30.60 11.64
N TYR A 663 -25.83 -30.54 12.33
CA TYR A 663 -24.85 -31.61 12.36
C TYR A 663 -25.41 -32.84 13.10
N SER A 664 -25.87 -32.68 14.35
CA SER A 664 -26.52 -33.76 15.13
C SER A 664 -27.68 -34.40 14.38
N ASN A 665 -28.49 -33.60 13.68
CA ASN A 665 -29.63 -34.11 12.93
C ASN A 665 -29.18 -34.95 11.73
N THR A 666 -28.21 -34.45 10.97
CA THR A 666 -27.66 -35.13 9.80
C THR A 666 -27.02 -36.46 10.21
N GLU A 667 -26.18 -36.45 11.25
CA GLU A 667 -25.56 -37.65 11.82
C GLU A 667 -26.62 -38.66 12.28
N GLY A 668 -27.68 -38.20 12.95
CA GLY A 668 -28.78 -39.05 13.38
C GLY A 668 -29.49 -39.74 12.22
N PHE A 669 -29.68 -39.04 11.10
CA PHE A 669 -30.32 -39.61 9.91
C PHE A 669 -29.41 -40.59 9.18
N GLU A 670 -28.11 -40.30 9.05
CA GLU A 670 -27.13 -41.21 8.47
C GLU A 670 -26.98 -42.48 9.33
N ALA A 671 -26.94 -42.34 10.66
CA ALA A 671 -26.90 -43.46 11.60
C ALA A 671 -28.15 -44.33 11.53
N ALA A 672 -29.34 -43.73 11.40
CA ALA A 672 -30.60 -44.46 11.21
C ALA A 672 -30.57 -45.28 9.90
N ASN A 673 -30.10 -44.66 8.81
CA ASN A 673 -29.93 -45.32 7.52
C ASN A 673 -28.96 -46.50 7.62
N ALA A 674 -27.80 -46.32 8.27
CA ALA A 674 -26.82 -47.38 8.47
C ALA A 674 -27.39 -48.55 9.30
N ALA A 675 -28.10 -48.24 10.40
CA ALA A 675 -28.72 -49.24 11.25
C ALA A 675 -29.80 -50.06 10.51
N ALA A 676 -30.58 -49.42 9.64
CA ALA A 676 -31.58 -50.10 8.83
C ALA A 676 -30.97 -51.01 7.76
N VAL A 677 -29.88 -50.59 7.11
CA VAL A 677 -29.14 -51.44 6.16
C VAL A 677 -28.62 -52.68 6.87
N GLN A 678 -28.02 -52.51 8.06
CA GLN A 678 -27.47 -53.62 8.83
C GLN A 678 -28.56 -54.58 9.34
N SER A 679 -29.70 -54.05 9.78
CA SER A 679 -30.76 -54.84 10.42
C SER A 679 -31.71 -55.50 9.43
N TYR A 680 -31.97 -54.86 8.29
CA TYR A 680 -33.04 -55.26 7.37
C TYR A 680 -32.60 -55.41 5.90
N GLY A 681 -31.34 -55.10 5.58
CA GLY A 681 -30.79 -55.25 4.22
C GLY A 681 -31.29 -54.23 3.20
N TYR A 682 -31.90 -53.12 3.66
CA TYR A 682 -32.35 -52.02 2.82
C TYR A 682 -32.09 -50.67 3.49
N THR A 683 -31.96 -49.60 2.69
CA THR A 683 -31.89 -48.21 3.16
C THR A 683 -33.29 -47.68 3.46
N ILE A 684 -33.44 -46.82 4.48
CA ILE A 684 -34.73 -46.14 4.73
C ILE A 684 -35.05 -45.14 3.61
N ASP A 685 -34.10 -44.89 2.71
CA ASP A 685 -34.23 -44.15 1.46
C ASP A 685 -34.86 -42.75 1.63
N PHE A 686 -34.39 -42.04 2.66
CA PHE A 686 -34.49 -40.60 2.66
C PHE A 686 -33.53 -40.08 1.60
N THR A 687 -34.07 -39.71 0.44
CA THR A 687 -33.32 -39.32 -0.77
C THR A 687 -32.27 -38.24 -0.56
N MET A 688 -32.46 -37.38 0.45
CA MET A 688 -31.48 -36.37 0.87
C MET A 688 -30.30 -36.88 1.71
N PHE A 689 -30.42 -38.05 2.34
CA PHE A 689 -29.49 -38.56 3.36
C PHE A 689 -28.99 -39.99 3.08
N ASN A 690 -29.22 -40.50 1.87
CA ASN A 690 -28.79 -41.83 1.45
C ASN A 690 -27.41 -41.81 0.77
N SER A 691 -26.89 -42.99 0.40
CA SER A 691 -25.57 -43.17 -0.25
C SER A 691 -25.45 -42.63 -1.68
N SER A 692 -26.54 -42.12 -2.24
CA SER A 692 -26.63 -41.45 -3.54
C SER A 692 -27.18 -40.03 -3.41
N SER A 693 -27.11 -39.44 -2.21
CA SER A 693 -27.71 -38.14 -1.91
C SER A 693 -26.88 -36.96 -2.42
N VAL A 694 -27.53 -35.79 -2.45
CA VAL A 694 -26.86 -34.51 -2.70
C VAL A 694 -25.77 -34.21 -1.67
N LEU A 695 -25.98 -34.58 -0.41
CA LEU A 695 -24.99 -34.40 0.65
C LEU A 695 -23.71 -35.19 0.39
N LYS A 696 -23.85 -36.48 0.04
CA LYS A 696 -22.70 -37.31 -0.29
C LYS A 696 -22.01 -36.82 -1.56
N SER A 697 -22.78 -36.46 -2.59
CA SER A 697 -22.22 -35.95 -3.85
C SER A 697 -21.39 -34.68 -3.60
N HIS A 698 -21.87 -33.79 -2.74
CA HIS A 698 -21.14 -32.59 -2.35
C HIS A 698 -19.88 -32.91 -1.52
N ARG A 699 -19.97 -33.79 -0.51
CA ARG A 699 -18.81 -34.23 0.29
C ARG A 699 -17.74 -34.90 -0.58
N ASP A 700 -18.14 -35.61 -1.63
CA ASP A 700 -17.23 -36.27 -2.59
C ASP A 700 -16.55 -35.23 -3.52
N SER A 701 -17.22 -34.12 -3.86
CA SER A 701 -16.68 -33.07 -4.76
C SER A 701 -15.96 -31.93 -4.04
N VAL A 702 -16.39 -31.57 -2.84
CA VAL A 702 -15.91 -30.44 -2.04
C VAL A 702 -15.51 -30.96 -0.66
N ALA A 703 -14.22 -31.22 -0.48
CA ALA A 703 -13.69 -31.68 0.80
C ALA A 703 -13.72 -30.55 1.85
N SER A 704 -14.19 -30.87 3.06
CA SER A 704 -14.08 -29.96 4.19
C SER A 704 -12.63 -29.89 4.71
N PRO A 705 -12.13 -28.71 5.12
CA PRO A 705 -10.83 -28.59 5.76
C PRO A 705 -10.75 -29.42 7.05
N SER A 706 -9.55 -29.86 7.44
CA SER A 706 -9.37 -30.66 8.68
C SER A 706 -9.67 -29.88 9.97
N SER A 707 -9.70 -28.55 9.90
CA SER A 707 -10.07 -27.65 11.00
C SER A 707 -11.58 -27.42 11.11
N ALA A 708 -12.37 -27.90 10.16
CA ALA A 708 -13.81 -27.74 10.11
C ALA A 708 -14.55 -29.07 10.37
N SER A 709 -15.85 -28.97 10.66
CA SER A 709 -16.75 -30.13 10.60
C SER A 709 -16.84 -30.65 9.16
N CYS A 710 -17.33 -31.88 8.99
CA CYS A 710 -17.82 -32.29 7.69
C CYS A 710 -19.02 -31.42 7.27
N TRP A 711 -19.32 -31.40 5.97
CA TRP A 711 -20.52 -30.79 5.44
C TRP A 711 -21.78 -31.51 5.94
N TYR A 712 -22.85 -30.78 6.29
CA TYR A 712 -24.11 -31.33 6.79
C TYR A 712 -25.32 -30.52 6.30
N ILE A 713 -26.54 -31.07 6.47
CA ILE A 713 -27.77 -30.36 6.09
C ILE A 713 -28.19 -29.41 7.23
N PRO A 714 -28.37 -28.11 6.97
CA PRO A 714 -28.64 -27.12 8.01
C PRO A 714 -29.97 -27.37 8.72
N SER A 715 -30.00 -27.06 10.01
CA SER A 715 -31.22 -26.99 10.81
C SER A 715 -32.06 -25.79 10.39
N TYR A 716 -33.32 -25.77 10.85
CA TYR A 716 -34.20 -24.62 10.69
C TYR A 716 -33.58 -23.33 11.22
N LYS A 717 -32.89 -23.39 12.37
CA LYS A 717 -32.25 -22.22 12.96
C LYS A 717 -31.08 -21.73 12.11
N GLU A 718 -30.28 -22.62 11.53
CA GLU A 718 -29.16 -22.25 10.66
C GLU A 718 -29.67 -21.60 9.37
N MET A 719 -30.75 -22.11 8.78
CA MET A 719 -31.43 -21.45 7.66
C MET A 719 -31.99 -20.08 8.04
N ALA A 720 -32.52 -19.91 9.26
CA ALA A 720 -32.95 -18.61 9.76
C ALA A 720 -31.78 -17.62 9.92
N MET A 721 -30.62 -18.08 10.42
CA MET A 721 -29.40 -17.25 10.49
C MET A 721 -28.91 -16.86 9.09
N LEU A 722 -28.99 -17.77 8.12
CA LEU A 722 -28.67 -17.45 6.72
C LEU A 722 -29.62 -16.39 6.16
N TYR A 723 -30.93 -16.52 6.40
CA TYR A 723 -31.93 -15.55 5.96
C TYR A 723 -31.64 -14.13 6.45
N GLU A 724 -31.19 -13.96 7.71
CA GLU A 724 -30.82 -12.65 8.26
C GLU A 724 -29.68 -11.98 7.49
N ASN A 725 -28.81 -12.77 6.85
CA ASN A 725 -27.58 -12.31 6.19
C ASN A 725 -27.59 -12.56 4.67
N VAL A 726 -28.70 -13.03 4.11
CA VAL A 726 -28.79 -13.61 2.77
C VAL A 726 -28.42 -12.63 1.66
N THR A 727 -28.69 -11.34 1.83
CA THR A 727 -28.32 -10.30 0.85
C THR A 727 -26.81 -10.25 0.66
N LEU A 728 -26.06 -10.10 1.75
CA LEU A 728 -24.60 -10.03 1.70
C LEU A 728 -24.00 -11.38 1.29
N VAL A 729 -24.54 -12.49 1.78
CA VAL A 729 -24.09 -13.83 1.39
C VAL A 729 -24.29 -14.05 -0.11
N ASN A 730 -25.41 -13.60 -0.69
CA ASN A 730 -25.66 -13.68 -2.12
C ASN A 730 -24.69 -12.81 -2.92
N GLU A 731 -24.42 -11.57 -2.50
CA GLU A 731 -23.40 -10.72 -3.15
C GLU A 731 -22.04 -11.44 -3.25
N ARG A 732 -21.69 -12.20 -2.20
CA ARG A 732 -20.42 -12.94 -2.13
C ARG A 732 -20.45 -14.24 -2.92
N LEU A 733 -21.56 -14.96 -2.92
CA LEU A 733 -21.77 -16.13 -3.79
C LEU A 733 -21.68 -15.73 -5.28
N GLU A 734 -22.32 -14.61 -5.66
CA GLU A 734 -22.24 -14.08 -7.03
C GLU A 734 -20.80 -13.76 -7.44
N ALA A 735 -20.02 -13.14 -6.53
CA ALA A 735 -18.63 -12.77 -6.79
C ALA A 735 -17.72 -13.98 -7.12
N VAL A 736 -18.05 -15.17 -6.61
CA VAL A 736 -17.29 -16.41 -6.86
C VAL A 736 -17.96 -17.32 -7.89
N GLY A 737 -19.02 -16.85 -8.55
CA GLY A 737 -19.80 -17.65 -9.50
C GLY A 737 -20.56 -18.81 -8.87
N GLY A 738 -20.83 -18.73 -7.56
CA GLY A 738 -21.67 -19.67 -6.83
C GLY A 738 -23.17 -19.42 -7.08
N ASP A 739 -23.97 -20.43 -6.74
CA ASP A 739 -25.42 -20.33 -6.84
C ASP A 739 -25.96 -19.43 -5.74
N VAL A 740 -26.76 -18.43 -6.08
CA VAL A 740 -27.39 -17.53 -5.11
C VAL A 740 -28.59 -18.16 -4.42
N VAL A 741 -28.80 -17.79 -3.17
CA VAL A 741 -29.95 -18.23 -2.39
C VAL A 741 -31.19 -17.43 -2.81
N SER A 742 -32.18 -18.11 -3.35
CA SER A 742 -33.37 -17.50 -3.94
C SER A 742 -34.29 -16.89 -2.88
N VAL A 743 -34.50 -15.56 -2.96
CA VAL A 743 -35.28 -14.77 -1.98
C VAL A 743 -36.50 -14.04 -2.59
N LYS A 744 -36.75 -14.15 -3.90
CA LYS A 744 -37.86 -13.44 -4.59
C LYS A 744 -38.66 -14.39 -5.49
N ARG A 745 -39.95 -14.10 -5.62
CA ARG A 745 -40.93 -14.90 -6.39
C ARG A 745 -40.87 -14.55 -7.88
N ALA A 746 -40.62 -15.54 -8.74
CA ALA A 746 -40.77 -15.35 -10.19
C ALA A 746 -42.22 -15.54 -10.66
N PHE A 747 -42.98 -16.49 -10.07
CA PHE A 747 -44.38 -16.79 -10.42
C PHE A 747 -45.22 -17.32 -9.22
N TYR A 748 -46.55 -17.41 -9.40
CA TYR A 748 -47.49 -17.76 -8.31
C TYR A 748 -47.36 -19.20 -7.77
N ASP A 749 -46.64 -20.11 -8.46
CA ASP A 749 -46.42 -21.51 -8.03
C ASP A 749 -44.95 -21.88 -7.80
N ASP A 750 -44.06 -20.88 -7.73
CA ASP A 750 -42.63 -21.11 -7.64
C ASP A 750 -42.22 -21.67 -6.26
N ILE A 751 -41.48 -22.79 -6.23
CA ILE A 751 -40.94 -23.41 -5.01
C ILE A 751 -39.45 -23.11 -4.82
N SER A 752 -38.85 -22.33 -5.73
CA SER A 752 -37.42 -21.97 -5.76
C SER A 752 -36.89 -21.29 -4.50
N TYR A 753 -37.76 -20.69 -3.69
CA TYR A 753 -37.37 -19.99 -2.45
C TYR A 753 -37.50 -20.86 -1.19
N GLN A 754 -37.81 -22.15 -1.34
CA GLN A 754 -37.98 -23.06 -0.22
C GLN A 754 -36.83 -24.04 -0.16
N TYR A 755 -36.32 -24.23 1.05
CA TYR A 755 -35.11 -25.00 1.29
C TYR A 755 -35.35 -26.08 2.32
N TRP A 756 -34.89 -27.29 2.05
CA TRP A 756 -34.96 -28.36 3.02
C TRP A 756 -34.10 -28.05 4.25
N CYS A 757 -34.62 -28.42 5.43
CA CYS A 757 -33.88 -28.35 6.69
C CYS A 757 -33.78 -29.75 7.29
N SER A 758 -32.77 -29.98 8.13
CA SER A 758 -32.67 -31.22 8.90
C SER A 758 -33.60 -31.26 10.13
N THR A 759 -34.34 -30.16 10.41
CA THR A 759 -35.29 -30.08 11.53
C THR A 759 -36.65 -30.67 11.19
N PHE A 760 -37.23 -31.37 12.16
CA PHE A 760 -38.47 -32.10 12.08
C PHE A 760 -39.65 -31.35 12.69
N ASP A 761 -40.84 -31.51 12.11
CA ASP A 761 -42.09 -31.14 12.72
C ASP A 761 -42.77 -32.37 13.34
N LEU A 762 -42.66 -32.50 14.66
CA LEU A 762 -43.27 -33.60 15.42
C LEU A 762 -44.80 -33.65 15.31
N SER A 763 -45.45 -32.49 15.16
CA SER A 763 -46.92 -32.42 15.16
C SER A 763 -47.49 -32.95 13.85
N ASN A 764 -46.85 -32.57 12.74
CA ASN A 764 -47.26 -32.98 11.40
C ASN A 764 -46.53 -34.22 10.88
N LYS A 765 -45.52 -34.71 11.63
CA LYS A 765 -44.71 -35.88 11.29
C LYS A 765 -44.05 -35.72 9.92
N VAL A 766 -43.40 -34.59 9.68
CA VAL A 766 -42.71 -34.26 8.42
C VAL A 766 -41.40 -33.54 8.68
N ILE A 767 -40.50 -33.57 7.71
CA ILE A 767 -39.32 -32.70 7.70
C ILE A 767 -39.71 -31.27 7.31
N ARG A 768 -39.04 -30.26 7.90
CA ARG A 768 -39.33 -28.85 7.66
C ARG A 768 -38.66 -28.35 6.38
N ALA A 769 -39.32 -27.39 5.75
CA ALA A 769 -38.73 -26.52 4.75
C ALA A 769 -38.76 -25.08 5.27
N PHE A 770 -37.68 -24.34 5.02
CA PHE A 770 -37.54 -22.93 5.32
C PHE A 770 -37.84 -22.10 4.07
N SER A 771 -38.65 -21.06 4.20
CA SER A 771 -38.98 -20.16 3.09
C SER A 771 -38.17 -18.87 3.16
N MET A 772 -37.20 -18.73 2.25
CA MET A 772 -36.38 -17.53 2.08
C MET A 772 -37.15 -16.31 1.59
N LEU A 773 -38.42 -16.46 1.20
CA LEU A 773 -39.29 -15.34 0.88
C LEU A 773 -39.78 -14.59 2.13
N ASN A 774 -40.04 -15.31 3.22
CA ASN A 774 -40.73 -14.77 4.40
C ASN A 774 -39.93 -14.94 5.70
N GLY A 775 -38.80 -15.67 5.66
CA GLY A 775 -38.01 -15.98 6.84
C GLY A 775 -38.69 -16.93 7.82
N ASP A 776 -39.58 -17.80 7.34
CA ASP A 776 -40.40 -18.67 8.20
C ASP A 776 -40.62 -20.06 7.59
N TRP A 777 -41.15 -20.97 8.39
CA TRP A 777 -41.54 -22.32 7.99
C TRP A 777 -42.70 -22.30 6.99
N HIS A 778 -42.65 -23.23 6.01
CA HIS A 778 -43.64 -23.28 4.95
C HIS A 778 -44.34 -24.64 4.81
N GLY A 779 -45.18 -25.03 5.80
CA GLY A 779 -46.14 -26.13 5.64
C GLY A 779 -45.53 -27.53 5.50
N SER A 780 -46.36 -28.57 5.60
CA SER A 780 -45.99 -29.90 5.10
C SER A 780 -46.06 -29.89 3.57
N LYS A 781 -44.96 -30.28 2.91
CA LYS A 781 -44.95 -30.53 1.47
C LYS A 781 -45.14 -32.02 1.20
N THR A 782 -45.78 -32.34 0.09
CA THR A 782 -45.94 -33.73 -0.37
C THR A 782 -44.57 -34.37 -0.53
N GLU A 783 -44.42 -35.62 -0.08
CA GLU A 783 -43.23 -36.43 -0.36
C GLU A 783 -42.92 -36.40 -1.85
N GLY A 784 -41.64 -36.23 -2.21
CA GLY A 784 -41.22 -36.12 -3.60
C GLY A 784 -41.19 -34.69 -4.17
N THR A 785 -41.58 -33.68 -3.40
CA THR A 785 -41.44 -32.26 -3.82
C THR A 785 -39.96 -31.90 -3.94
N GLN A 786 -39.56 -31.34 -5.09
CA GLN A 786 -38.21 -30.85 -5.32
C GLN A 786 -38.04 -29.46 -4.69
N LEU A 787 -37.25 -29.35 -3.63
CA LEU A 787 -36.92 -28.06 -3.00
C LEU A 787 -35.42 -27.80 -3.07
N GLY A 788 -35.03 -26.54 -2.89
CA GLY A 788 -33.64 -26.16 -2.75
C GLY A 788 -33.00 -26.87 -1.56
N CYS A 789 -31.72 -27.16 -1.67
CA CYS A 789 -30.92 -27.79 -0.63
C CYS A 789 -29.57 -27.09 -0.60
N ARG A 790 -29.29 -26.51 0.57
CA ARG A 790 -27.99 -25.94 0.89
C ARG A 790 -27.29 -26.81 1.91
N ILE A 791 -25.97 -26.78 1.85
CA ILE A 791 -25.12 -27.60 2.69
C ILE A 791 -24.22 -26.66 3.48
N VAL A 792 -24.03 -26.96 4.76
CA VAL A 792 -23.34 -26.10 5.72
C VAL A 792 -22.21 -26.86 6.38
N LEU A 793 -21.15 -26.16 6.78
CA LEU A 793 -20.18 -26.66 7.73
C LEU A 793 -19.99 -25.66 8.87
N ALA A 794 -19.47 -26.15 10.00
CA ALA A 794 -19.01 -25.36 11.13
C ALA A 794 -17.48 -25.36 11.17
N PHE A 795 -16.85 -24.28 11.63
CA PHE A 795 -15.39 -24.15 11.69
C PHE A 795 -14.89 -23.38 12.91
#